data_AF-A0AAE0H713-F1
#
_entry.id   AF-A0AAE0H713-F1
#
_cell.length_a   1.000
_cell.length_b   1.000
_cell.length_c   1.000
_cell.angle_alpha   90.00
_cell.angle_beta   90.00
_cell.angle_gamma   90.00
#
_symmetry.space_group_name_H-M   'P 1'
#
loop_
_entity.id
_entity.type
_entity.pdbx_description
1 polymer ?
#
loop_
_entity_poly.entity_id
_entity_poly.type
_entity_poly.pdbx_seq_one_letter_code
_entity_poly.pdbx_strand_id
1 'polypeptide(L)'
;MPADALQRMTDEQFNTPARIQKCIRLWRVAPTPPARRHHHRRCRRGIHLSYASLLTFGCASTAIWTWCRGTDRPIDSTCAEGESTICPWGGFPPSPCFHGLLLSCRTIYAEAAPLLYAANSFVVHYSLGKSPGLQPLRALTAVAVRSLSNLKIVVNEAACHRRMILEYKNVCCRHGHDEDATSGLHWCQRRHCGLHQVLLLSPVLAGNDGDGDGPGDSGDELAAAYDAEREWHSAAAHIFPQTVPSRLSLSLVCDIDPQHPLAVDLAGAILAPLASAQLRECRVRLAVVPNRQFDELARDAALHTCTRGLATLTSTQSSKPPPGAEATTLATLPRELRIRILEYTDLVTPRRQVTWSREDRGYVVRRIQLDRDPTPDELYSEQFLSCWENEPDGCFCRRRHAAFSLGCKCWIPPAPLFLLCHALSQDAQYVFFSSNRFIIHDYKADRTWQQSIPVSMTPRDVSLSNSYPDQRFIVSEFLREVVPEPALAHIRYLELVFPPYPAQTWPRTDDPAMRDWRSLVEWLQNKMNLPRLTLKLVVVDGSNGGPKAAPEITTEEGDALMKAYKDLLQPIPRLAELGLAQFYAHFPYPWEGTPECRVRQKERRSWVWPEKKALKCRLERYVMRGRYESQYADGKKEPVASDWDMMYLRPFPWY
;
A
#
# COMPACT_ATOMS: atom_id res chain seq x y z
N MET A 1 40.92 56.82 -45.07
CA MET A 1 40.75 58.28 -44.99
C MET A 1 39.30 58.55 -44.59
N PRO A 2 39.01 59.59 -43.80
CA PRO A 2 38.70 59.47 -42.36
C PRO A 2 37.30 59.99 -41.99
N ALA A 3 37.01 59.93 -40.68
CA ALA A 3 36.09 60.72 -39.84
C ALA A 3 34.92 61.46 -40.52
N ASP A 4 33.69 60.98 -40.29
CA ASP A 4 32.56 61.75 -39.73
C ASP A 4 31.23 61.04 -40.01
N ALA A 5 30.77 60.21 -39.05
CA ALA A 5 29.37 59.81 -38.90
C ALA A 5 29.19 58.97 -37.62
N LEU A 6 29.39 59.57 -36.45
CA LEU A 6 29.00 58.95 -35.17
C LEU A 6 28.27 59.94 -34.27
N GLN A 7 27.15 60.48 -34.77
CA GLN A 7 26.17 61.18 -33.93
C GLN A 7 24.77 61.12 -34.57
N ARG A 8 24.24 59.91 -34.72
CA ARG A 8 22.81 59.62 -35.02
C ARG A 8 22.61 58.11 -35.01
N MET A 9 22.50 57.51 -33.82
CA MET A 9 21.86 56.20 -33.59
C MET A 9 21.83 55.89 -32.08
N THR A 10 21.14 56.74 -31.33
CA THR A 10 20.56 56.38 -30.04
C THR A 10 19.09 56.77 -30.17
N ASP A 11 18.24 55.77 -30.44
CA ASP A 11 16.83 55.68 -29.96
C ASP A 11 15.91 54.73 -30.76
N GLU A 12 16.36 54.05 -31.81
CA GLU A 12 15.51 53.09 -32.53
C GLU A 12 16.21 51.75 -32.79
N GLN A 13 16.30 50.86 -31.78
CA GLN A 13 16.53 49.43 -32.07
C GLN A 13 16.17 48.41 -30.97
N PHE A 14 15.46 48.79 -29.90
CA PHE A 14 14.93 47.84 -28.91
C PHE A 14 13.40 47.91 -28.82
N ASN A 15 12.71 47.59 -29.92
CA ASN A 15 11.31 47.21 -29.85
C ASN A 15 10.94 46.35 -31.06
N THR A 16 10.89 45.03 -30.89
CA THR A 16 10.07 44.20 -31.77
C THR A 16 9.59 42.94 -31.02
N PRO A 17 8.28 42.82 -30.72
CA PRO A 17 7.65 41.65 -30.08
C PRO A 17 7.78 40.33 -30.87
N ALA A 18 8.20 40.38 -32.13
CA ALA A 18 8.20 39.24 -33.05
C ALA A 18 9.27 38.16 -32.76
N ARG A 19 10.38 38.49 -32.06
CA ARG A 19 11.43 37.51 -31.72
C ARG A 19 11.09 36.68 -30.48
N ILE A 20 10.40 37.25 -29.50
CA ILE A 20 9.93 36.53 -28.30
C ILE A 20 8.82 35.52 -28.66
N GLN A 21 7.90 35.90 -29.57
CA GLN A 21 6.89 34.97 -30.08
C GLN A 21 7.48 33.79 -30.86
N LYS A 22 8.68 33.92 -31.46
CA LYS A 22 9.32 32.84 -32.21
C LYS A 22 9.92 31.76 -31.30
N CYS A 23 10.46 32.14 -30.14
CA CYS A 23 10.89 31.19 -29.10
C CYS A 23 9.69 30.49 -28.42
N ILE A 24 8.57 31.20 -28.23
CA ILE A 24 7.34 30.65 -27.65
C ILE A 24 6.60 29.71 -28.63
N ARG A 25 6.66 29.97 -29.96
CA ARG A 25 6.06 29.08 -30.98
C ARG A 25 6.78 27.73 -31.12
N LEU A 26 8.08 27.66 -30.84
CA LEU A 26 8.83 26.39 -30.85
C LEU A 26 8.40 25.43 -29.71
N TRP A 27 7.69 25.93 -28.69
CA TRP A 27 7.14 25.13 -27.59
C TRP A 27 5.71 24.62 -27.82
N ARG A 28 5.01 25.05 -28.89
CA ARG A 28 3.56 24.79 -29.08
C ARG A 28 3.19 23.69 -30.07
N VAL A 29 4.12 22.84 -30.54
CA VAL A 29 3.78 21.79 -31.51
C VAL A 29 4.31 20.42 -31.10
N ALA A 30 3.45 19.64 -30.44
CA ALA A 30 3.40 18.18 -30.61
C ALA A 30 1.95 17.71 -30.33
N PRO A 31 1.20 17.19 -31.31
CA PRO A 31 -0.08 16.56 -31.03
C PRO A 31 0.14 15.21 -30.35
N THR A 32 -0.66 14.93 -29.33
CA THR A 32 -0.80 13.60 -28.70
C THR A 32 -1.12 12.54 -29.76
N PRO A 33 -0.40 11.40 -29.82
CA PRO A 33 -0.73 10.34 -30.77
C PRO A 33 -2.00 9.60 -30.32
N PRO A 34 -2.86 9.14 -31.25
CA PRO A 34 -4.04 8.36 -30.89
C PRO A 34 -3.66 6.94 -30.45
N ALA A 35 -4.44 6.41 -29.52
CA ALA A 35 -4.31 5.06 -28.96
C ALA A 35 -4.22 3.99 -30.07
N ARG A 36 -3.08 3.29 -30.15
CA ARG A 36 -2.92 2.13 -31.03
C ARG A 36 -3.54 0.89 -30.38
N ARG A 37 -4.59 0.37 -31.01
CA ARG A 37 -5.07 -1.02 -30.85
C ARG A 37 -4.00 -1.98 -31.40
N HIS A 38 -3.63 -2.99 -30.63
CA HIS A 38 -2.75 -4.06 -31.09
C HIS A 38 -3.56 -5.13 -31.85
N HIS A 39 -3.28 -5.27 -33.15
CA HIS A 39 -3.55 -6.49 -33.92
C HIS A 39 -2.21 -7.18 -34.22
N HIS A 40 -2.09 -8.45 -33.83
CA HIS A 40 -0.97 -9.32 -34.15
C HIS A 40 -1.08 -9.86 -35.58
N ARG A 41 -0.05 -9.66 -36.42
CA ARG A 41 0.32 -10.61 -37.49
C ARG A 41 1.85 -10.70 -37.64
N ARG A 42 2.32 -11.94 -37.78
CA ARG A 42 3.70 -12.39 -38.03
C ARG A 42 4.20 -11.97 -39.42
N CYS A 43 5.49 -11.61 -39.57
CA CYS A 43 6.39 -12.22 -40.57
C CYS A 43 7.87 -11.80 -40.42
N ARG A 44 8.72 -12.57 -41.10
CA ARG A 44 10.17 -12.86 -40.96
C ARG A 44 11.15 -11.79 -41.49
N ARG A 45 12.38 -11.84 -40.91
CA ARG A 45 13.75 -11.65 -41.44
C ARG A 45 14.12 -10.34 -42.17
N GLY A 46 15.19 -9.69 -41.70
CA GLY A 46 16.01 -8.77 -42.51
C GLY A 46 16.99 -7.90 -41.71
N ILE A 47 18.27 -8.29 -41.70
CA ILE A 47 19.53 -7.51 -41.76
C ILE A 47 19.54 -6.11 -41.09
N HIS A 48 20.35 -5.99 -40.03
CA HIS A 48 20.73 -4.71 -39.40
C HIS A 48 21.94 -4.08 -40.11
N LEU A 49 21.76 -2.87 -40.64
CA LEU A 49 22.83 -1.92 -40.93
C LEU A 49 22.57 -0.66 -40.10
N SER A 50 23.63 -0.22 -39.43
CA SER A 50 23.67 0.91 -38.50
C SER A 50 23.62 2.24 -39.28
N TYR A 51 22.77 3.18 -38.86
CA TYR A 51 22.98 4.64 -38.83
C TYR A 51 21.65 5.33 -38.43
N ALA A 52 21.65 6.07 -37.32
CA ALA A 52 20.93 7.34 -37.10
C ALA A 52 20.70 7.59 -35.60
N SER A 53 21.58 8.39 -35.00
CA SER A 53 21.32 9.13 -33.77
C SER A 53 20.29 10.21 -34.06
N LEU A 54 19.10 10.15 -33.44
CA LEU A 54 18.19 11.30 -33.37
C LEU A 54 17.37 11.26 -32.06
N LEU A 55 17.56 12.36 -31.33
CA LEU A 55 16.90 12.86 -30.14
C LEU A 55 15.45 12.40 -29.94
N THR A 56 15.20 11.75 -28.80
CA THR A 56 13.88 11.70 -28.15
C THR A 56 14.05 12.14 -26.70
N PHE A 57 13.79 13.43 -26.43
CA PHE A 57 13.59 13.92 -25.07
C PHE A 57 12.11 13.71 -24.70
N GLY A 58 11.83 12.68 -23.91
CA GLY A 58 10.56 12.55 -23.20
C GLY A 58 10.61 13.38 -21.92
N CYS A 59 10.06 14.59 -21.92
CA CYS A 59 9.97 15.43 -20.72
C CYS A 59 8.68 15.12 -19.95
N ALA A 60 8.79 14.30 -18.91
CA ALA A 60 8.02 14.47 -17.69
C ALA A 60 8.98 15.04 -16.63
N SER A 61 9.21 16.35 -16.66
CA SER A 61 10.12 17.00 -15.72
C SER A 61 9.39 17.24 -14.40
N THR A 62 9.70 16.43 -13.38
CA THR A 62 9.38 16.78 -11.99
C THR A 62 10.44 17.77 -11.52
N ALA A 63 10.12 19.07 -11.48
CA ALA A 63 11.01 20.06 -10.92
C ALA A 63 10.87 20.06 -9.39
N ILE A 64 11.83 19.45 -8.69
CA ILE A 64 11.91 19.55 -7.23
C ILE A 64 12.59 20.88 -6.91
N TRP A 65 11.81 21.87 -6.47
CA TRP A 65 12.36 23.12 -5.95
C TRP A 65 12.67 22.96 -4.47
N THR A 66 13.85 22.47 -4.14
CA THR A 66 14.38 22.55 -2.78
C THR A 66 15.08 23.91 -2.63
N TRP A 67 14.47 24.83 -1.90
CA TRP A 67 15.08 26.11 -1.55
C TRP A 67 16.16 25.90 -0.48
N CYS A 68 17.37 25.57 -0.89
CA CYS A 68 18.55 25.63 -0.01
C CYS A 68 19.24 26.98 -0.23
N ARG A 69 19.09 27.92 0.70
CA ARG A 69 20.03 29.06 0.78
C ARG A 69 21.37 28.50 1.28
N GLY A 70 22.45 28.78 0.54
CA GLY A 70 23.80 28.48 1.00
C GLY A 70 24.03 29.11 2.37
N THR A 71 24.23 28.27 3.38
CA THR A 71 24.78 28.71 4.64
C THR A 71 26.29 28.82 4.45
N ASP A 72 26.82 30.04 4.49
CA ASP A 72 28.24 30.28 4.65
C ASP A 72 28.67 29.74 6.03
N ARG A 73 29.11 28.48 6.07
CA ARG A 73 29.94 27.95 7.14
C ARG A 73 31.19 27.33 6.52
N PRO A 74 32.39 27.54 7.10
CA PRO A 74 33.59 26.89 6.62
C PRO A 74 33.44 25.38 6.78
N ILE A 75 33.86 24.64 5.76
CA ILE A 75 33.98 23.18 5.79
C ILE A 75 35.07 22.85 6.81
N ASP A 76 34.71 22.21 7.92
CA ASP A 76 35.66 21.56 8.81
C ASP A 76 36.32 20.39 8.08
N SER A 77 37.65 20.36 8.10
CA SER A 77 38.52 19.55 7.24
C SER A 77 38.76 18.12 7.75
N THR A 78 37.80 17.50 8.44
CA THR A 78 37.96 16.14 9.02
C THR A 78 37.09 15.07 8.36
N CYS A 79 36.92 15.14 7.04
CA CYS A 79 36.41 14.03 6.23
C CYS A 79 37.39 13.77 5.07
N ALA A 80 38.52 13.14 5.40
CA ALA A 80 39.46 12.62 4.42
C ALA A 80 39.13 11.13 4.16
N GLU A 81 38.91 10.84 2.87
CA GLU A 81 39.07 9.53 2.21
C GLU A 81 38.12 8.39 2.63
N GLY A 82 36.98 8.33 1.94
CA GLY A 82 36.12 7.13 1.90
C GLY A 82 34.83 7.36 1.11
N GLU A 83 34.84 6.97 -0.17
CA GLU A 83 33.68 6.83 -1.07
C GLU A 83 32.66 7.99 -1.09
N SER A 84 32.89 8.96 -1.99
CA SER A 84 31.88 9.95 -2.38
C SER A 84 30.72 9.27 -3.12
N THR A 85 29.76 8.75 -2.38
CA THR A 85 28.46 8.36 -2.94
C THR A 85 27.68 9.64 -3.26
N ILE A 86 27.83 10.10 -4.50
CA ILE A 86 27.01 11.16 -5.09
C ILE A 86 25.54 10.78 -4.85
N CYS A 87 24.81 11.58 -4.07
CA CYS A 87 23.38 11.37 -3.84
C CYS A 87 22.66 11.49 -5.20
N PRO A 88 22.09 10.42 -5.78
CA PRO A 88 21.55 10.44 -7.14
C PRO A 88 20.19 11.17 -7.23
N TRP A 89 19.75 11.80 -6.14
CA TRP A 89 18.39 12.32 -5.96
C TRP A 89 18.30 13.84 -5.84
N GLY A 90 19.42 14.56 -5.92
CA GLY A 90 19.40 15.97 -6.27
C GLY A 90 19.06 16.07 -7.75
N GLY A 91 17.77 16.17 -8.11
CA GLY A 91 17.45 16.82 -9.38
C GLY A 91 18.19 18.14 -9.36
N PHE A 92 19.11 18.36 -10.30
CA PHE A 92 19.84 19.62 -10.36
C PHE A 92 18.77 20.73 -10.25
N PRO A 93 18.89 21.67 -9.31
CA PRO A 93 17.99 22.82 -9.32
C PRO A 93 18.04 23.37 -10.75
N PRO A 94 16.89 23.79 -11.32
CA PRO A 94 16.88 24.34 -12.67
C PRO A 94 18.04 25.31 -12.75
N SER A 95 18.90 25.12 -13.77
CA SER A 95 20.12 25.91 -13.95
C SER A 95 19.84 27.36 -13.57
N PRO A 96 20.68 28.03 -12.75
CA PRO A 96 20.42 29.37 -12.23
C PRO A 96 19.97 30.40 -13.30
N CYS A 97 20.24 30.11 -14.57
CA CYS A 97 19.70 30.79 -15.74
C CYS A 97 18.16 30.92 -15.78
N PHE A 98 17.37 29.95 -15.29
CA PHE A 98 15.90 30.02 -15.37
C PHE A 98 15.30 31.01 -14.36
N HIS A 99 15.86 31.04 -13.15
CA HIS A 99 15.48 32.07 -12.17
C HIS A 99 15.87 33.46 -12.67
N GLY A 100 17.06 33.59 -13.29
CA GLY A 100 17.47 34.81 -13.97
C GLY A 100 16.49 35.28 -15.06
N LEU A 101 15.91 34.35 -15.83
CA LEU A 101 14.92 34.68 -16.86
C LEU A 101 13.66 35.31 -16.23
N LEU A 102 13.14 34.73 -15.14
CA LEU A 102 11.98 35.27 -14.41
C LEU A 102 12.27 36.62 -13.75
N LEU A 103 13.52 36.88 -13.37
CA LEU A 103 13.95 38.14 -12.78
C LEU A 103 14.35 39.21 -13.81
N SER A 104 14.59 38.83 -15.07
CA SER A 104 15.17 39.73 -16.08
C SER A 104 14.25 40.85 -16.54
N CYS A 105 12.95 40.58 -16.74
CA CYS A 105 11.99 41.54 -17.27
C CYS A 105 10.56 41.21 -16.83
N ARG A 106 9.79 42.23 -16.41
CA ARG A 106 8.37 42.09 -16.00
C ARG A 106 7.50 41.49 -17.11
N THR A 107 7.75 41.86 -18.37
CA THR A 107 7.02 41.31 -19.53
C THR A 107 7.31 39.82 -19.70
N ILE A 108 8.58 39.43 -19.59
CA ILE A 108 8.98 38.01 -19.69
C ILE A 108 8.38 37.23 -18.53
N TYR A 109 8.40 37.76 -17.31
CA TYR A 109 7.73 37.13 -16.15
C TYR A 109 6.23 36.94 -16.39
N ALA A 110 5.54 37.97 -16.88
CA ALA A 110 4.10 37.92 -17.12
C ALA A 110 3.71 36.84 -18.15
N GLU A 111 4.58 36.56 -19.13
CA GLU A 111 4.36 35.50 -20.13
C GLU A 111 4.84 34.12 -19.69
N ALA A 112 6.01 34.04 -19.04
CA ALA A 112 6.66 32.79 -18.69
C ALA A 112 6.11 32.17 -17.40
N ALA A 113 5.75 32.98 -16.40
CA ALA A 113 5.26 32.47 -15.12
C ALA A 113 3.98 31.63 -15.28
N PRO A 114 2.96 32.05 -16.04
CA PRO A 114 1.78 31.22 -16.26
C PRO A 114 2.09 29.86 -16.88
N LEU A 115 3.04 29.82 -17.82
CA LEU A 115 3.46 28.57 -18.47
C LEU A 115 4.20 27.66 -17.49
N LEU A 116 5.14 28.22 -16.71
CA LEU A 116 5.87 27.49 -15.68
C LEU A 116 4.93 26.87 -14.64
N TYR A 117 4.08 27.69 -14.03
CA TYR A 117 3.21 27.24 -12.93
C TYR A 117 2.08 26.31 -13.42
N ALA A 118 1.64 26.45 -14.67
CA ALA A 118 0.63 25.57 -15.24
C ALA A 118 1.18 24.22 -15.73
N ALA A 119 2.44 24.17 -16.17
CA ALA A 119 3.03 22.97 -16.75
C ALA A 119 3.77 22.07 -15.76
N ASN A 120 4.10 22.56 -14.56
CA ASN A 120 4.94 21.85 -13.59
C ASN A 120 4.17 21.44 -12.34
N SER A 121 4.68 20.41 -11.64
CA SER A 121 4.28 20.06 -10.28
C SER A 121 5.29 20.66 -9.30
N PHE A 122 4.77 21.31 -8.27
CA PHE A 122 5.58 21.94 -7.22
C PHE A 122 5.42 21.16 -5.93
N VAL A 123 6.53 20.87 -5.25
CA VAL A 123 6.53 20.25 -3.93
C VAL A 123 7.15 21.23 -2.94
N VAL A 124 6.42 21.58 -1.89
CA VAL A 124 6.91 22.45 -0.82
C VAL A 124 6.88 21.69 0.50
N HIS A 125 8.03 21.64 1.17
CA HIS A 125 8.20 21.00 2.46
C HIS A 125 8.28 22.06 3.56
N TYR A 126 7.48 21.88 4.61
CA TYR A 126 7.71 22.52 5.89
C TYR A 126 8.92 21.86 6.56
N SER A 127 9.80 22.66 7.15
CA SER A 127 10.98 22.20 7.87
C SER A 127 10.97 22.80 9.26
N LEU A 128 10.79 21.96 10.28
CA LEU A 128 10.76 22.42 11.66
C LEU A 128 12.08 23.11 12.03
N GLY A 129 11.98 24.28 12.66
CA GLY A 129 13.13 25.08 13.10
C GLY A 129 13.99 25.69 11.97
N LYS A 130 13.66 25.49 10.69
CA LYS A 130 14.42 26.04 9.56
C LYS A 130 13.57 27.05 8.79
N SER A 131 13.91 28.34 8.92
CA SER A 131 13.45 29.35 7.96
C SER A 131 14.01 29.01 6.57
N PRO A 132 13.19 29.01 5.51
CA PRO A 132 11.97 29.81 5.39
C PRO A 132 10.62 29.07 5.59
N GLY A 133 10.55 27.82 6.07
CA GLY A 133 9.26 27.13 6.25
C GLY A 133 8.38 27.13 4.99
N LEU A 134 7.09 27.49 5.12
CA LEU A 134 6.15 27.63 3.97
C LEU A 134 6.13 29.04 3.35
N GLN A 135 7.06 29.94 3.72
CA GLN A 135 7.17 31.28 3.11
C GLN A 135 7.25 31.30 1.58
N PRO A 136 7.90 30.34 0.87
CA PRO A 136 7.93 30.36 -0.59
C PRO A 136 6.54 30.40 -1.23
N LEU A 137 5.53 29.80 -0.58
CA LEU A 137 4.14 29.85 -1.04
C LEU A 137 3.53 31.25 -0.88
N ARG A 138 3.85 31.95 0.21
CA ARG A 138 3.42 33.33 0.46
C ARG A 138 4.12 34.34 -0.45
N ALA A 139 5.31 34.01 -0.92
CA ALA A 139 6.05 34.81 -1.89
C ALA A 139 5.53 34.69 -3.33
N LEU A 140 4.61 33.74 -3.61
CA LEU A 140 4.01 33.62 -4.95
C LEU A 140 3.12 34.81 -5.25
N THR A 141 3.27 35.35 -6.47
CA THR A 141 2.40 36.42 -6.97
C THR A 141 1.01 35.89 -7.29
N ALA A 142 0.01 36.77 -7.36
CA ALA A 142 -1.35 36.39 -7.78
C ALA A 142 -1.41 35.69 -9.13
N VAL A 143 -0.57 36.11 -10.08
CA VAL A 143 -0.48 35.50 -11.41
C VAL A 143 0.07 34.09 -11.32
N ALA A 144 1.10 33.87 -10.49
CA ALA A 144 1.66 32.54 -10.25
C ALA A 144 0.62 31.61 -9.61
N VAL A 145 -0.04 32.06 -8.53
CA VAL A 145 -1.06 31.27 -7.81
C VAL A 145 -2.23 30.91 -8.74
N ARG A 146 -2.75 31.86 -9.52
CA ARG A 146 -3.82 31.61 -10.51
C ARG A 146 -3.42 30.61 -11.58
N SER A 147 -2.11 30.48 -11.83
CA SER A 147 -1.59 29.63 -12.89
C SER A 147 -1.26 28.22 -12.43
N LEU A 148 -1.07 28.00 -11.12
CA LEU A 148 -0.76 26.70 -10.54
C LEU A 148 -1.78 25.64 -10.98
N SER A 149 -1.26 24.50 -11.45
CA SER A 149 -2.05 23.33 -11.81
C SER A 149 -1.85 22.17 -10.84
N ASN A 150 -0.64 21.98 -10.31
CA ASN A 150 -0.31 20.88 -9.41
C ASN A 150 0.57 21.39 -8.27
N LEU A 151 0.14 21.17 -7.03
CA LEU A 151 0.88 21.55 -5.83
C LEU A 151 0.82 20.42 -4.80
N LYS A 152 1.98 19.97 -4.33
CA LYS A 152 2.13 19.11 -3.17
C LYS A 152 2.69 19.92 -2.01
N ILE A 153 2.03 19.83 -0.86
CA ILE A 153 2.43 20.48 0.39
C ILE A 153 2.68 19.38 1.40
N VAL A 154 3.88 19.37 1.94
CA VAL A 154 4.32 18.44 2.97
C VAL A 154 4.50 19.24 4.24
N VAL A 155 3.50 19.20 5.12
CA VAL A 155 3.60 19.76 6.48
C VAL A 155 4.45 18.82 7.33
N ASN A 156 4.18 17.52 7.23
CA ASN A 156 4.97 16.46 7.86
C ASN A 156 4.90 15.16 7.04
N GLU A 157 6.02 14.49 6.76
CA GLU A 157 6.07 13.21 6.03
C GLU A 157 7.00 12.22 6.73
N ALA A 158 6.42 11.38 7.58
CA ALA A 158 7.14 10.38 8.37
C ALA A 158 7.39 9.07 7.59
N ALA A 159 6.83 8.92 6.38
CA ALA A 159 7.17 7.83 5.48
C ALA A 159 6.94 8.20 4.00
N CYS A 160 7.94 7.96 3.14
CA CYS A 160 7.77 8.08 1.70
C CYS A 160 7.53 6.70 1.06
N HIS A 161 6.74 6.72 -0.01
CA HIS A 161 6.44 5.54 -0.84
C HIS A 161 6.94 5.80 -2.26
N ARG A 162 8.06 6.51 -2.40
CA ARG A 162 8.58 6.84 -3.72
C ARG A 162 9.28 5.63 -4.31
N ARG A 163 8.95 5.30 -5.55
CA ARG A 163 9.64 4.27 -6.32
C ARG A 163 11.11 4.67 -6.46
N MET A 164 12.00 3.96 -5.79
CA MET A 164 13.41 4.05 -6.14
C MET A 164 13.59 3.44 -7.55
N ILE A 165 14.22 4.19 -8.44
CA ILE A 165 14.52 3.77 -9.82
C ILE A 165 15.60 2.66 -9.84
N LEU A 166 16.23 2.37 -8.70
CA LEU A 166 17.22 1.29 -8.59
C LEU A 166 16.51 -0.07 -8.57
N GLU A 167 17.04 -1.04 -9.32
CA GLU A 167 16.50 -2.39 -9.60
C GLU A 167 16.18 -3.26 -8.36
N TYR A 168 16.38 -2.76 -7.15
CA TYR A 168 16.13 -3.48 -5.91
C TYR A 168 14.79 -3.06 -5.29
N LYS A 169 13.78 -3.92 -5.51
CA LYS A 169 12.48 -4.10 -4.83
C LYS A 169 11.67 -2.82 -4.50
N ASN A 170 10.39 -2.81 -4.89
CA ASN A 170 9.38 -1.77 -4.62
C ASN A 170 8.97 -1.70 -3.13
N VAL A 171 9.92 -1.53 -2.22
CA VAL A 171 9.65 -1.49 -0.79
C VAL A 171 9.58 -0.06 -0.29
N CYS A 172 8.50 0.24 0.43
CA CYS A 172 8.32 1.52 1.10
C CYS A 172 9.42 1.67 2.16
N CYS A 173 9.95 2.88 2.31
CA CYS A 173 10.95 3.24 3.30
C CYS A 173 10.69 2.70 4.72
N ARG A 174 9.43 2.71 5.17
CA ARG A 174 9.04 2.25 6.51
C ARG A 174 8.58 0.80 6.59
N HIS A 175 8.12 0.21 5.48
CA HIS A 175 7.64 -1.19 5.43
C HIS A 175 8.66 -2.13 4.76
N GLY A 176 9.85 -1.61 4.48
CA GLY A 176 10.75 -2.18 3.47
C GLY A 176 11.86 -3.04 3.99
N HIS A 177 12.21 -2.83 5.26
CA HIS A 177 13.27 -3.54 5.94
C HIS A 177 12.87 -3.69 7.41
N ASP A 178 11.84 -4.52 7.66
CA ASP A 178 11.51 -5.01 9.01
C ASP A 178 12.57 -5.99 9.55
N GLU A 179 13.62 -6.30 8.76
CA GLU A 179 14.80 -7.02 9.27
C GLU A 179 15.52 -6.24 10.37
N ASP A 180 15.26 -4.94 10.48
CA ASP A 180 15.64 -4.07 11.59
C ASP A 180 14.83 -2.77 11.42
N ALA A 181 13.82 -2.48 12.25
CA ALA A 181 13.10 -1.19 12.18
C ALA A 181 14.07 0.01 12.30
N THR A 182 15.19 -0.19 12.99
CA THR A 182 16.34 0.71 13.04
C THR A 182 17.05 0.82 11.68
N SER A 183 17.20 -0.27 10.93
CA SER A 183 17.75 -0.25 9.57
C SER A 183 16.82 0.41 8.58
N GLY A 184 15.50 0.26 8.67
CA GLY A 184 14.55 0.95 7.80
C GLY A 184 14.64 2.47 7.96
N LEU A 185 14.58 2.94 9.22
CA LEU A 185 14.74 4.35 9.55
C LEU A 185 16.12 4.87 9.16
N HIS A 186 17.19 4.12 9.47
CA HIS A 186 18.57 4.50 9.17
C HIS A 186 18.88 4.44 7.67
N TRP A 187 18.32 3.47 6.94
CA TRP A 187 18.41 3.37 5.49
C TRP A 187 17.69 4.54 4.85
N CYS A 188 16.52 4.91 5.37
CA CYS A 188 15.79 6.07 4.89
C CYS A 188 16.49 7.38 5.22
N GLN A 189 17.01 7.55 6.44
CA GLN A 189 17.81 8.72 6.81
C GLN A 189 19.06 8.83 5.92
N ARG A 190 19.76 7.72 5.65
CA ARG A 190 20.92 7.66 4.75
C ARG A 190 20.57 7.98 3.30
N ARG A 191 19.47 7.44 2.78
CA ARG A 191 19.11 7.53 1.34
C ARG A 191 18.25 8.73 1.01
N HIS A 192 17.47 9.24 1.96
CA HIS A 192 16.56 10.36 1.80
C HIS A 192 16.99 11.62 2.56
N CYS A 193 18.26 11.74 2.97
CA CYS A 193 18.87 12.97 3.50
C CYS A 193 18.04 13.71 4.58
N GLY A 194 17.38 12.98 5.49
CA GLY A 194 16.56 13.61 6.54
C GLY A 194 15.23 14.22 6.05
N LEU A 195 14.71 13.80 4.89
CA LEU A 195 13.37 14.19 4.42
C LEU A 195 12.24 13.62 5.31
N HIS A 196 12.51 12.56 6.06
CA HIS A 196 11.58 12.01 7.04
C HIS A 196 11.67 12.75 8.36
N GLN A 197 10.54 13.27 8.78
CA GLN A 197 10.34 13.87 10.09
C GLN A 197 9.67 12.85 11.02
N VAL A 198 9.82 13.06 12.32
CA VAL A 198 9.05 12.30 13.32
C VAL A 198 7.55 12.59 13.10
N LEU A 199 6.68 11.64 13.45
CA LEU A 199 5.24 11.87 13.42
C LEU A 199 4.92 13.12 14.28
N LEU A 200 4.06 14.02 13.79
CA LEU A 200 3.62 15.15 14.61
C LEU A 200 2.89 14.62 15.84
N LEU A 201 3.17 15.19 17.01
CA LEU A 201 2.65 14.78 18.32
C LEU A 201 3.11 13.38 18.79
N SER A 202 4.10 12.79 18.15
CA SER A 202 4.65 11.52 18.63
C SER A 202 5.71 11.84 19.68
N PRO A 203 5.63 11.22 20.88
CA PRO A 203 6.65 11.40 21.90
C PRO A 203 7.97 11.01 21.25
N VAL A 204 8.85 12.00 21.08
CA VAL A 204 10.21 11.76 20.61
C VAL A 204 10.71 10.65 21.51
N LEU A 205 11.13 9.54 20.91
CA LEU A 205 11.93 8.54 21.61
C LEU A 205 13.19 9.30 22.01
N ALA A 206 13.11 10.03 23.12
CA ALA A 206 14.18 10.79 23.71
C ALA A 206 15.33 9.80 23.72
N GLY A 207 16.36 10.12 22.94
CA GLY A 207 17.47 9.24 22.69
C GLY A 207 17.86 8.65 24.04
N ASN A 208 17.89 7.33 24.10
CA ASN A 208 18.22 6.58 25.31
C ASN A 208 19.71 6.75 25.65
N ASP A 209 20.26 7.93 25.39
CA ASP A 209 21.62 8.38 25.58
C ASP A 209 21.79 8.67 27.08
N GLY A 210 21.57 7.64 27.90
CA GLY A 210 22.19 7.30 29.19
C GLY A 210 22.18 8.28 30.36
N ASP A 211 22.45 9.57 30.16
CA ASP A 211 23.15 10.35 31.20
C ASP A 211 22.50 11.69 31.58
N GLY A 212 21.20 11.88 31.29
CA GLY A 212 20.48 13.11 31.68
C GLY A 212 19.06 12.86 32.16
N ASP A 213 18.86 12.72 33.48
CA ASP A 213 17.59 12.50 34.21
C ASP A 213 16.57 13.66 34.14
N GLY A 214 16.49 14.38 33.02
CA GLY A 214 15.47 15.41 32.80
C GLY A 214 14.26 14.81 32.06
N PRO A 215 13.04 14.80 32.62
CA PRO A 215 11.84 14.56 31.82
C PRO A 215 11.80 15.61 30.71
N GLY A 216 12.04 15.19 29.47
CA GLY A 216 11.96 16.06 28.29
C GLY A 216 10.60 16.75 28.26
N ASP A 217 10.61 18.06 28.08
CA ASP A 217 9.40 18.88 28.12
C ASP A 217 8.50 18.55 26.93
N SER A 218 7.44 17.79 27.18
CA SER A 218 6.39 17.48 26.20
C SER A 218 5.77 18.72 25.52
N GLY A 219 6.00 19.92 26.07
CA GLY A 219 5.57 21.18 25.47
C GLY A 219 6.18 21.48 24.09
N ASP A 220 7.41 21.01 23.81
CA ASP A 220 8.12 21.35 22.57
C ASP A 220 7.48 20.72 21.32
N GLU A 221 7.00 19.47 21.42
CA GLU A 221 6.35 18.75 20.32
C GLU A 221 5.02 19.39 19.93
N LEU A 222 4.25 19.81 20.94
CA LEU A 222 2.96 20.47 20.73
C LEU A 222 3.16 21.86 20.13
N ALA A 223 4.15 22.62 20.61
CA ALA A 223 4.52 23.91 20.02
C ALA A 223 4.93 23.76 18.55
N ALA A 224 5.75 22.76 18.22
CA ALA A 224 6.15 22.45 16.85
C ALA A 224 4.95 22.13 15.94
N ALA A 225 3.99 21.35 16.43
CA ALA A 225 2.78 21.01 15.67
C ALA A 225 1.91 22.25 15.39
N TYR A 226 1.68 23.10 16.39
CA TYR A 226 0.94 24.35 16.22
C TYR A 226 1.67 25.37 15.32
N ASP A 227 3.00 25.41 15.36
CA ASP A 227 3.78 26.26 14.48
C ASP A 227 3.63 25.83 13.01
N ALA A 228 3.67 24.52 12.75
CA ALA A 228 3.42 23.94 11.44
C ALA A 228 2.00 24.24 10.94
N GLU A 229 1.00 24.13 11.83
CA GLU A 229 -0.39 24.50 11.56
C GLU A 229 -0.51 25.98 11.18
N ARG A 230 0.02 26.90 12.00
CA ARG A 230 -0.08 28.35 11.74
C ARG A 230 0.58 28.75 10.42
N GLU A 231 1.74 28.19 10.12
CA GLU A 231 2.44 28.42 8.85
C GLU A 231 1.62 27.91 7.66
N TRP A 232 1.00 26.75 7.79
CA TRP A 232 0.10 26.21 6.76
C TRP A 232 -1.13 27.08 6.56
N HIS A 233 -1.80 27.50 7.63
CA HIS A 233 -2.95 28.40 7.56
C HIS A 233 -2.59 29.73 6.87
N SER A 234 -1.44 30.30 7.21
CA SER A 234 -0.97 31.54 6.58
C SER A 234 -0.71 31.36 5.08
N ALA A 235 -0.08 30.25 4.67
CA ALA A 235 0.14 29.94 3.26
C ALA A 235 -1.18 29.68 2.50
N ALA A 236 -2.11 28.94 3.12
CA ALA A 236 -3.41 28.62 2.54
C ALA A 236 -4.29 29.87 2.37
N ALA A 237 -4.31 30.77 3.36
CA ALA A 237 -5.02 32.05 3.29
C ALA A 237 -4.51 32.95 2.16
N HIS A 238 -3.23 32.83 1.79
CA HIS A 238 -2.67 33.50 0.61
C HIS A 238 -3.07 32.79 -0.68
N ILE A 239 -2.94 31.47 -0.75
CA ILE A 239 -3.16 30.71 -1.99
C ILE A 239 -4.64 30.68 -2.39
N PHE A 240 -5.52 30.18 -1.53
CA PHE A 240 -6.86 29.77 -1.95
C PHE A 240 -7.75 30.90 -2.51
N PRO A 241 -7.77 32.13 -1.95
CA PRO A 241 -8.56 33.23 -2.51
C PRO A 241 -8.15 33.62 -3.94
N GLN A 242 -6.93 33.26 -4.34
CA GLN A 242 -6.36 33.61 -5.63
C GLN A 242 -6.42 32.45 -6.63
N THR A 243 -6.74 31.23 -6.18
CA THR A 243 -6.84 30.07 -7.07
C THR A 243 -8.02 30.20 -8.04
N VAL A 244 -7.82 29.76 -9.27
CA VAL A 244 -8.92 29.61 -10.23
C VAL A 244 -9.68 28.34 -9.86
N PRO A 245 -11.01 28.38 -9.68
CA PRO A 245 -11.81 27.21 -9.38
C PRO A 245 -11.55 26.04 -10.32
N SER A 246 -11.45 24.84 -9.77
CA SER A 246 -11.29 23.58 -10.52
C SER A 246 -10.04 23.51 -11.40
N ARG A 247 -9.03 24.36 -11.15
CA ARG A 247 -7.74 24.33 -11.87
C ARG A 247 -6.65 23.60 -11.10
N LEU A 248 -6.52 23.88 -9.80
CA LEU A 248 -5.45 23.36 -8.96
C LEU A 248 -5.77 21.94 -8.47
N SER A 249 -4.87 21.00 -8.74
CA SER A 249 -4.77 19.71 -8.05
C SER A 249 -3.83 19.84 -6.85
N LEU A 250 -4.34 19.61 -5.65
CA LEU A 250 -3.59 19.75 -4.39
C LEU A 250 -3.36 18.38 -3.74
N SER A 251 -2.12 18.13 -3.32
CA SER A 251 -1.75 16.99 -2.48
C SER A 251 -1.22 17.49 -1.14
N LEU A 252 -1.90 17.18 -0.03
CA LEU A 252 -1.52 17.59 1.33
C LEU A 252 -1.07 16.37 2.14
N VAL A 253 0.15 16.42 2.68
CA VAL A 253 0.72 15.38 3.54
C VAL A 253 1.06 15.98 4.90
N CYS A 254 0.44 15.46 5.96
CA CYS A 254 0.66 15.85 7.34
C CYS A 254 0.53 14.61 8.22
N ASP A 255 1.59 13.83 8.37
CA ASP A 255 1.55 12.60 9.17
C ASP A 255 1.51 12.91 10.68
N ILE A 256 0.34 12.77 11.30
CA ILE A 256 0.07 12.94 12.73
C ILE A 256 0.06 11.57 13.40
N ASP A 257 0.55 11.48 14.64
CA ASP A 257 0.42 10.27 15.46
C ASP A 257 -1.06 10.05 15.85
N PRO A 258 -1.72 9.00 15.34
CA PRO A 258 -3.14 8.78 15.63
C PRO A 258 -3.42 8.36 17.09
N GLN A 259 -2.39 8.05 17.89
CA GLN A 259 -2.54 7.68 19.29
C GLN A 259 -2.56 8.88 20.23
N HIS A 260 -2.13 10.06 19.77
CA HIS A 260 -2.07 11.24 20.61
C HIS A 260 -3.48 11.80 20.91
N PRO A 261 -3.80 12.22 22.15
CA PRO A 261 -5.14 12.70 22.51
C PRO A 261 -5.66 13.89 21.68
N LEU A 262 -4.75 14.77 21.25
CA LEU A 262 -5.06 15.96 20.43
C LEU A 262 -4.99 15.73 18.92
N ALA A 263 -4.79 14.48 18.48
CA ALA A 263 -4.50 14.17 17.08
C ALA A 263 -5.65 14.52 16.13
N VAL A 264 -6.90 14.27 16.55
CA VAL A 264 -8.11 14.55 15.76
C VAL A 264 -8.35 16.05 15.62
N ASP A 265 -8.16 16.82 16.70
CA ASP A 265 -8.32 18.28 16.68
C ASP A 265 -7.29 18.93 15.77
N LEU A 266 -6.01 18.52 15.88
CA LEU A 266 -4.95 19.00 14.99
C LEU A 266 -5.22 18.63 13.54
N ALA A 267 -5.67 17.39 13.26
CA ALA A 267 -6.02 16.97 11.91
C ALA A 267 -7.16 17.84 11.33
N GLY A 268 -8.19 18.12 12.13
CA GLY A 268 -9.28 19.03 11.76
C GLY A 268 -8.77 20.46 11.48
N ALA A 269 -7.89 20.97 12.33
CA ALA A 269 -7.29 22.29 12.18
C ALA A 269 -6.41 22.39 10.91
N ILE A 270 -5.60 21.38 10.60
CA ILE A 270 -4.81 21.29 9.36
C ILE A 270 -5.72 21.28 8.12
N LEU A 271 -6.90 20.67 8.19
CA LEU A 271 -7.83 20.60 7.07
C LEU A 271 -8.75 21.83 6.94
N ALA A 272 -8.93 22.62 8.01
CA ALA A 272 -9.84 23.76 8.03
C ALA A 272 -9.65 24.74 6.85
N PRO A 273 -8.43 25.10 6.41
CA PRO A 273 -8.25 25.99 5.26
C PRO A 273 -8.83 25.45 3.94
N LEU A 274 -8.88 24.12 3.79
CA LEU A 274 -9.45 23.48 2.60
C LEU A 274 -10.94 23.79 2.44
N ALA A 275 -11.70 24.02 3.52
CA ALA A 275 -13.14 24.29 3.43
C ALA A 275 -13.50 25.47 2.50
N SER A 276 -12.57 26.42 2.32
CA SER A 276 -12.73 27.58 1.43
C SER A 276 -12.32 27.35 -0.03
N ALA A 277 -11.59 26.27 -0.32
CA ALA A 277 -10.96 26.04 -1.62
C ALA A 277 -11.92 25.39 -2.64
N GLN A 278 -11.69 25.68 -3.93
CA GLN A 278 -12.38 25.03 -5.05
C GLN A 278 -11.33 24.36 -5.95
N LEU A 279 -11.07 23.08 -5.70
CA LEU A 279 -9.93 22.36 -6.27
C LEU A 279 -10.39 21.44 -7.41
N ARG A 280 -9.52 21.21 -8.39
CA ARG A 280 -9.73 20.19 -9.43
C ARG A 280 -9.72 18.79 -8.83
N GLU A 281 -8.74 18.57 -7.96
CA GLU A 281 -8.50 17.32 -7.26
C GLU A 281 -7.86 17.66 -5.91
N CYS A 282 -8.25 16.95 -4.87
CA CYS A 282 -7.66 17.08 -3.54
C CYS A 282 -7.27 15.69 -3.04
N ARG A 283 -6.01 15.55 -2.63
CA ARG A 283 -5.47 14.34 -2.02
C ARG A 283 -4.94 14.71 -0.64
N VAL A 284 -5.31 13.94 0.37
CA VAL A 284 -4.98 14.24 1.76
C VAL A 284 -4.40 12.98 2.39
N ARG A 285 -3.31 13.13 3.15
CA ARG A 285 -2.75 12.10 4.01
C ARG A 285 -2.48 12.69 5.39
N LEU A 286 -3.08 12.10 6.42
CA LEU A 286 -3.04 12.55 7.81
C LEU A 286 -2.25 11.63 8.74
N ALA A 287 -1.96 10.39 8.35
CA ALA A 287 -1.10 9.51 9.13
C ALA A 287 -0.43 8.45 8.25
N VAL A 288 0.71 7.95 8.74
CA VAL A 288 1.46 6.87 8.09
C VAL A 288 0.71 5.54 8.15
N VAL A 289 -0.13 5.33 9.16
CA VAL A 289 -0.91 4.10 9.35
C VAL A 289 -2.39 4.39 9.12
N PRO A 290 -3.20 3.41 8.68
CA PRO A 290 -4.64 3.57 8.56
C PRO A 290 -5.27 3.96 9.90
N ASN A 291 -6.16 4.95 9.87
CA ASN A 291 -6.96 5.37 11.02
C ASN A 291 -8.32 5.85 10.51
N ARG A 292 -9.40 5.25 11.01
CA ARG A 292 -10.76 5.49 10.49
C ARG A 292 -11.21 6.94 10.63
N GLN A 293 -10.94 7.58 11.77
CA GLN A 293 -11.36 8.97 12.00
C GLN A 293 -10.64 9.91 11.04
N PHE A 294 -9.33 9.70 10.86
CA PHE A 294 -8.53 10.47 9.90
C PHE A 294 -8.92 10.19 8.45
N ASP A 295 -9.27 8.95 8.10
CA ASP A 295 -9.77 8.62 6.76
C ASP A 295 -11.10 9.32 6.44
N GLU A 296 -11.99 9.42 7.43
CA GLU A 296 -13.25 10.16 7.32
C GLU A 296 -12.98 11.67 7.17
N LEU A 297 -12.14 12.26 8.01
CA LEU A 297 -11.73 13.68 7.89
C LEU A 297 -11.08 14.01 6.55
N ALA A 298 -10.11 13.19 6.11
CA ALA A 298 -9.42 13.37 4.85
C ALA A 298 -10.37 13.25 3.65
N ARG A 299 -11.31 12.29 3.71
CA ARG A 299 -12.35 12.10 2.69
C ARG A 299 -13.27 13.30 2.62
N ASP A 300 -13.80 13.75 3.75
CA ASP A 300 -14.79 14.82 3.78
C ASP A 300 -14.18 16.14 3.30
N ALA A 301 -12.95 16.47 3.72
CA ALA A 301 -12.24 17.65 3.25
C ALA A 301 -11.96 17.60 1.73
N ALA A 302 -11.48 16.46 1.22
CA ALA A 302 -11.19 16.30 -0.20
C ALA A 302 -12.45 16.32 -1.06
N LEU A 303 -13.53 15.65 -0.64
CA LEU A 303 -14.80 15.67 -1.36
C LEU A 303 -15.41 17.07 -1.34
N HIS A 304 -15.47 17.72 -0.17
CA HIS A 304 -16.03 19.06 -0.03
C HIS A 304 -15.36 20.06 -0.99
N THR A 305 -14.03 20.03 -1.11
CA THR A 305 -13.28 20.93 -1.99
C THR A 305 -13.46 20.64 -3.48
N CYS A 306 -13.66 19.38 -3.86
CA CYS A 306 -13.86 18.99 -5.25
C CYS A 306 -15.31 19.13 -5.72
N THR A 307 -16.31 18.94 -4.86
CA THR A 307 -17.72 18.93 -5.26
C THR A 307 -18.42 20.28 -5.14
N ARG A 308 -17.85 21.26 -4.42
CA ARG A 308 -18.49 22.58 -4.20
C ARG A 308 -18.80 23.33 -5.50
N GLY A 309 -18.05 23.10 -6.58
CA GLY A 309 -18.34 23.65 -7.91
C GLY A 309 -19.44 22.90 -8.67
N LEU A 310 -19.73 21.65 -8.33
CA LEU A 310 -20.72 20.81 -8.99
C LEU A 310 -22.12 20.90 -8.35
N ALA A 311 -22.18 21.05 -7.03
CA ALA A 311 -23.45 21.12 -6.29
C ALA A 311 -24.32 22.33 -6.69
N THR A 312 -23.70 23.42 -7.14
CA THR A 312 -24.40 24.61 -7.65
C THR A 312 -25.14 24.37 -8.96
N LEU A 313 -24.76 23.34 -9.73
CA LEU A 313 -25.42 22.99 -11.00
C LEU A 313 -26.58 21.99 -10.81
N THR A 314 -26.57 21.19 -9.75
CA THR A 314 -27.65 20.23 -9.47
C THR A 314 -28.77 20.80 -8.60
N SER A 315 -28.51 21.85 -7.81
CA SER A 315 -29.52 22.43 -6.90
C SER A 315 -30.58 23.32 -7.58
N THR A 316 -30.32 23.82 -8.79
CA THR A 316 -31.26 24.71 -9.52
C THR A 316 -32.33 23.97 -10.35
N GLN A 317 -32.31 22.63 -10.39
CA GLN A 317 -33.44 21.85 -10.90
C GLN A 317 -34.21 21.22 -9.74
N SER A 318 -34.82 22.09 -8.93
CA SER A 318 -36.02 21.76 -8.14
C SER A 318 -37.22 21.62 -9.10
N SER A 319 -37.09 20.78 -10.13
CA SER A 319 -38.27 20.22 -10.78
C SER A 319 -38.72 19.09 -9.88
N LYS A 320 -39.88 19.29 -9.24
CA LYS A 320 -40.69 18.21 -8.66
C LYS A 320 -40.54 16.99 -9.58
N PRO A 321 -39.96 15.86 -9.12
CA PRO A 321 -39.76 14.70 -9.99
C PRO A 321 -41.11 14.40 -10.65
N PRO A 322 -41.14 14.18 -11.98
CA PRO A 322 -42.40 14.03 -12.70
C PRO A 322 -43.26 12.99 -11.97
N PRO A 323 -44.49 13.33 -11.57
CA PRO A 323 -45.35 12.43 -10.82
C PRO A 323 -45.58 11.17 -11.67
N GLY A 324 -45.02 10.04 -11.22
CA GLY A 324 -45.07 8.76 -11.91
C GLY A 324 -43.71 8.15 -12.28
N ALA A 325 -42.60 8.89 -12.17
CA ALA A 325 -41.26 8.29 -12.29
C ALA A 325 -40.82 7.77 -10.92
N GLU A 326 -41.35 6.62 -10.50
CA GLU A 326 -40.77 5.87 -9.40
C GLU A 326 -39.32 5.53 -9.76
N ALA A 327 -38.36 6.20 -9.13
CA ALA A 327 -36.95 5.91 -9.34
C ALA A 327 -36.73 4.43 -9.02
N THR A 328 -36.35 3.64 -10.02
CA THR A 328 -35.97 2.25 -9.84
C THR A 328 -34.75 2.21 -8.95
N THR A 329 -34.98 1.98 -7.65
CA THR A 329 -33.90 1.80 -6.69
C THR A 329 -33.30 0.41 -6.86
N LEU A 330 -32.03 0.24 -6.50
CA LEU A 330 -31.39 -1.09 -6.50
C LEU A 330 -32.23 -2.12 -5.70
N ALA A 331 -32.96 -1.69 -4.67
CA ALA A 331 -33.82 -2.53 -3.86
C ALA A 331 -35.09 -3.04 -4.57
N THR A 332 -35.60 -2.33 -5.58
CA THR A 332 -36.81 -2.76 -6.32
C THR A 332 -36.51 -3.78 -7.42
N LEU A 333 -35.23 -3.98 -7.78
CA LEU A 333 -34.84 -5.00 -8.75
C LEU A 333 -35.06 -6.41 -8.19
N PRO A 334 -35.42 -7.39 -9.04
CA PRO A 334 -35.39 -8.81 -8.70
C PRO A 334 -34.04 -9.22 -8.10
N ARG A 335 -34.09 -10.14 -7.14
CA ARG A 335 -32.92 -10.54 -6.35
C ARG A 335 -31.76 -11.01 -7.23
N GLU A 336 -32.05 -11.75 -8.30
CA GLU A 336 -31.05 -12.26 -9.24
C GLU A 336 -30.27 -11.12 -9.89
N LEU A 337 -30.96 -10.05 -10.30
CA LEU A 337 -30.33 -8.87 -10.88
C LEU A 337 -29.52 -8.11 -9.83
N ARG A 338 -30.01 -8.00 -8.58
CA ARG A 338 -29.24 -7.40 -7.48
C ARG A 338 -27.94 -8.16 -7.23
N ILE A 339 -27.99 -9.49 -7.13
CA ILE A 339 -26.81 -10.34 -6.96
C ILE A 339 -25.85 -10.15 -8.15
N ARG A 340 -26.35 -10.17 -9.39
CA ARG A 340 -25.52 -9.93 -10.57
C ARG A 340 -24.85 -8.56 -10.55
N ILE A 341 -25.57 -7.50 -10.18
CA ILE A 341 -24.98 -6.16 -10.05
C ILE A 341 -23.91 -6.15 -8.96
N LEU A 342 -24.18 -6.77 -7.81
CA LEU A 342 -23.24 -6.85 -6.68
C LEU A 342 -21.98 -7.66 -7.02
N GLU A 343 -22.05 -8.67 -7.88
CA GLU A 343 -20.88 -9.42 -8.40
C GLU A 343 -19.90 -8.52 -9.17
N TYR A 344 -20.34 -7.37 -9.70
CA TYR A 344 -19.49 -6.38 -10.38
C TYR A 344 -19.04 -5.23 -9.47
N THR A 345 -19.14 -5.40 -8.16
CA THR A 345 -18.67 -4.41 -7.16
C THR A 345 -17.42 -4.91 -6.44
N ASP A 346 -16.88 -4.08 -5.54
CA ASP A 346 -15.76 -4.43 -4.66
C ASP A 346 -16.09 -5.58 -3.66
N LEU A 347 -17.30 -6.14 -3.67
CA LEU A 347 -17.62 -7.36 -2.92
C LEU A 347 -16.87 -8.59 -3.45
N VAL A 348 -16.47 -8.59 -4.72
CA VAL A 348 -15.63 -9.63 -5.29
C VAL A 348 -14.24 -9.07 -5.43
N THR A 349 -13.28 -9.60 -4.67
CA THR A 349 -11.92 -9.06 -4.76
C THR A 349 -11.32 -9.38 -6.14
N PRO A 350 -10.37 -8.59 -6.63
CA PRO A 350 -9.85 -8.77 -8.00
C PRO A 350 -9.30 -10.17 -8.29
N ARG A 351 -8.79 -10.87 -7.27
CA ARG A 351 -8.29 -12.25 -7.38
C ARG A 351 -9.19 -13.27 -6.69
N ARG A 352 -10.39 -12.84 -6.25
CA ARG A 352 -11.36 -13.62 -5.47
C ARG A 352 -10.74 -14.26 -4.24
N GLN A 353 -9.79 -13.57 -3.63
CA GLN A 353 -9.11 -13.99 -2.41
C GLN A 353 -9.19 -12.87 -1.39
N VAL A 354 -9.54 -13.25 -0.17
CA VAL A 354 -9.62 -12.37 0.99
C VAL A 354 -8.83 -13.01 2.10
N THR A 355 -7.90 -12.27 2.67
CA THR A 355 -7.11 -12.72 3.82
C THR A 355 -7.66 -12.07 5.08
N TRP A 356 -7.64 -12.82 6.18
CA TRP A 356 -7.92 -12.30 7.51
C TRP A 356 -6.91 -12.88 8.51
N SER A 357 -6.43 -12.04 9.41
CA SER A 357 -5.41 -12.38 10.39
C SER A 357 -5.62 -11.63 11.70
N ARG A 358 -4.98 -12.10 12.77
CA ARG A 358 -5.04 -11.46 14.08
C ARG A 358 -4.42 -10.06 14.09
N GLU A 359 -3.42 -9.84 13.24
CA GLU A 359 -2.74 -8.55 13.12
C GLU A 359 -3.58 -7.55 12.34
N ASP A 360 -4.09 -7.98 11.18
CA ASP A 360 -4.85 -7.08 10.31
C ASP A 360 -6.22 -6.72 10.93
N ARG A 361 -6.79 -7.61 11.75
CA ARG A 361 -8.15 -7.51 12.35
C ARG A 361 -9.22 -7.04 11.36
N GLY A 362 -9.05 -7.38 10.09
CA GLY A 362 -9.85 -6.89 8.99
C GLY A 362 -9.60 -7.68 7.72
N TYR A 363 -10.52 -7.56 6.77
CA TYR A 363 -10.37 -8.20 5.46
C TYR A 363 -9.31 -7.46 4.65
N VAL A 364 -8.28 -8.18 4.21
CA VAL A 364 -7.18 -7.62 3.41
C VAL A 364 -6.97 -8.43 2.14
N VAL A 365 -6.58 -7.78 1.05
CA VAL A 365 -6.16 -8.46 -0.19
C VAL A 365 -4.66 -8.28 -0.33
N ARG A 366 -3.86 -9.33 -0.21
CA ARG A 366 -2.40 -9.15 -0.24
C ARG A 366 -1.90 -8.90 -1.67
N ARG A 367 -0.83 -8.11 -1.77
CA ARG A 367 -0.12 -7.98 -3.04
C ARG A 367 0.85 -9.15 -3.16
N ILE A 368 0.78 -9.86 -4.27
CA ILE A 368 1.76 -10.89 -4.59
C ILE A 368 2.72 -10.39 -5.66
N GLN A 369 3.87 -11.03 -5.75
CA GLN A 369 4.66 -10.90 -6.96
C GLN A 369 3.95 -11.66 -8.07
N LEU A 370 3.67 -10.97 -9.17
CA LEU A 370 3.15 -11.60 -10.37
C LEU A 370 4.15 -12.63 -10.92
N ASP A 371 3.65 -13.67 -11.58
CA ASP A 371 4.51 -14.52 -12.42
C ASP A 371 5.17 -13.70 -13.54
N ARG A 372 6.19 -14.27 -14.19
CA ARG A 372 6.82 -13.62 -15.35
C ARG A 372 5.81 -13.31 -16.46
N ASP A 373 4.78 -14.15 -16.58
CA ASP A 373 3.68 -14.04 -17.54
C ASP A 373 2.33 -13.96 -16.80
N PRO A 374 1.98 -12.79 -16.22
CA PRO A 374 0.74 -12.65 -15.49
C PRO A 374 -0.47 -12.75 -16.42
N THR A 375 -1.53 -13.36 -15.91
CA THR A 375 -2.82 -13.37 -16.60
C THR A 375 -3.44 -11.97 -16.67
N PRO A 376 -4.37 -11.70 -17.61
CA PRO A 376 -5.06 -10.42 -17.68
C PRO A 376 -5.76 -10.02 -16.37
N ASP A 377 -6.33 -10.99 -15.66
CA ASP A 377 -6.99 -10.77 -14.36
C ASP A 377 -5.99 -10.38 -13.28
N GLU A 378 -4.79 -10.98 -13.30
CA GLU A 378 -3.69 -10.61 -12.40
C GLU A 378 -3.17 -9.21 -12.67
N LEU A 379 -2.99 -8.83 -13.94
CA LEU A 379 -2.64 -7.46 -14.33
C LEU A 379 -3.72 -6.46 -13.91
N TYR A 380 -4.99 -6.82 -14.09
CA TYR A 380 -6.12 -6.01 -13.63
C TYR A 380 -6.13 -5.87 -12.11
N SER A 381 -5.75 -6.92 -11.37
CA SER A 381 -5.69 -6.90 -9.91
C SER A 381 -4.65 -5.94 -9.34
N GLU A 382 -3.51 -5.74 -10.03
CA GLU A 382 -2.44 -4.85 -9.56
C GLU A 382 -2.91 -3.40 -9.41
N GLN A 383 -3.88 -2.93 -10.21
CA GLN A 383 -4.38 -1.55 -10.09
C GLN A 383 -5.06 -1.29 -8.73
N PHE A 384 -5.57 -2.35 -8.08
CA PHE A 384 -6.20 -2.29 -6.75
C PHE A 384 -5.24 -2.57 -5.61
N LEU A 385 -3.99 -2.90 -5.94
CA LEU A 385 -2.97 -3.27 -4.97
C LEU A 385 -1.84 -2.27 -4.93
N SER A 386 -1.64 -1.48 -5.99
CA SER A 386 -0.43 -0.71 -6.24
C SER A 386 -0.74 0.73 -6.67
N CYS A 387 -1.79 1.33 -6.11
CA CYS A 387 -2.23 2.68 -6.51
C CYS A 387 -1.18 3.79 -6.27
N TRP A 388 -0.07 3.53 -5.58
CA TRP A 388 1.04 4.49 -5.41
C TRP A 388 2.18 4.33 -6.42
N GLU A 389 2.25 3.23 -7.18
CA GLU A 389 3.43 2.95 -8.03
C GLU A 389 3.60 3.94 -9.18
N ASN A 390 2.52 4.59 -9.58
CA ASN A 390 2.48 5.57 -10.66
C ASN A 390 2.22 7.00 -10.17
N GLU A 391 2.18 7.22 -8.85
CA GLU A 391 1.88 8.53 -8.27
C GLU A 391 3.19 9.28 -7.99
N PRO A 392 3.52 10.32 -8.78
CA PRO A 392 4.76 11.09 -8.58
C PRO A 392 4.76 11.83 -7.25
N ASP A 393 3.57 12.13 -6.73
CA ASP A 393 3.34 12.94 -5.54
C ASP A 393 3.38 12.10 -4.23
N GLY A 394 3.65 10.80 -4.32
CA GLY A 394 3.70 9.89 -3.16
C GLY A 394 2.42 9.08 -2.97
N CYS A 395 2.29 8.42 -1.82
CA CYS A 395 1.20 7.46 -1.58
C CYS A 395 0.06 8.11 -0.77
N PHE A 396 -1.11 8.20 -1.41
CA PHE A 396 -2.39 8.60 -0.82
C PHE A 396 -3.35 7.40 -0.72
N CYS A 397 -2.79 6.22 -0.48
CA CYS A 397 -3.52 4.98 -0.42
C CYS A 397 -4.18 4.81 0.95
N ARG A 398 -5.51 4.91 1.02
CA ARG A 398 -6.33 4.68 2.22
C ARG A 398 -6.14 3.31 2.88
N ARG A 399 -5.62 2.33 2.13
CA ARG A 399 -5.32 1.01 2.67
C ARG A 399 -4.03 0.99 3.50
N ARG A 400 -3.09 1.89 3.20
CA ARG A 400 -1.76 1.93 3.82
C ARG A 400 -1.57 3.09 4.78
N HIS A 401 -2.39 4.13 4.63
CA HIS A 401 -2.30 5.39 5.36
C HIS A 401 -3.68 5.83 5.76
N ALA A 402 -3.77 6.67 6.77
CA ALA A 402 -4.96 7.46 6.97
C ALA A 402 -4.98 8.58 5.92
N ALA A 403 -5.56 8.29 4.76
CA ALA A 403 -5.43 9.10 3.56
C ALA A 403 -6.63 8.93 2.63
N PHE A 404 -6.88 9.95 1.81
CA PHE A 404 -7.91 9.91 0.79
C PHE A 404 -7.43 10.53 -0.51
N SER A 405 -7.80 9.89 -1.62
CA SER A 405 -7.65 10.40 -2.99
C SER A 405 -8.71 9.76 -3.86
N LEU A 406 -9.33 10.54 -4.75
CA LEU A 406 -10.26 10.03 -5.76
C LEU A 406 -9.55 9.08 -6.76
N GLY A 407 -8.23 9.24 -6.92
CA GLY A 407 -7.41 8.35 -7.74
C GLY A 407 -7.06 7.03 -7.05
N CYS A 408 -7.28 6.89 -5.74
CA CYS A 408 -6.98 5.67 -5.02
C CYS A 408 -8.00 4.57 -5.35
N LYS A 409 -7.61 3.65 -6.22
CA LYS A 409 -8.38 2.44 -6.56
C LYS A 409 -8.05 1.25 -5.68
N CYS A 410 -7.24 1.43 -4.63
CA CYS A 410 -6.84 0.31 -3.82
C CYS A 410 -8.06 -0.32 -3.12
N TRP A 411 -8.17 -1.65 -3.20
CA TRP A 411 -9.32 -2.38 -2.66
C TRP A 411 -9.38 -2.20 -1.14
N ILE A 412 -10.58 -1.89 -0.65
CA ILE A 412 -10.94 -1.95 0.76
C ILE A 412 -12.24 -2.74 0.88
N PRO A 413 -12.54 -3.32 2.05
CA PRO A 413 -13.81 -3.98 2.26
C PRO A 413 -14.96 -2.98 2.03
N PRO A 414 -15.95 -3.29 1.16
CA PRO A 414 -17.02 -2.36 0.82
C PRO A 414 -18.09 -2.31 1.91
N ALA A 415 -17.69 -1.89 3.12
CA ALA A 415 -18.55 -1.76 4.29
C ALA A 415 -19.90 -1.07 4.00
N PRO A 416 -19.98 0.00 3.18
CA PRO A 416 -21.26 0.64 2.87
C PRO A 416 -22.32 -0.30 2.27
N LEU A 417 -21.92 -1.27 1.43
CA LEU A 417 -22.87 -2.19 0.80
C LEU A 417 -23.55 -3.12 1.81
N PHE A 418 -22.89 -3.40 2.94
CA PHE A 418 -23.45 -4.18 4.04
C PHE A 418 -24.39 -3.37 4.94
N LEU A 419 -24.39 -2.04 4.82
CA LEU A 419 -25.09 -1.11 5.73
C LEU A 419 -26.29 -0.38 5.09
N LEU A 420 -26.53 -0.54 3.79
CA LEU A 420 -27.59 0.20 3.07
C LEU A 420 -29.02 -0.18 3.50
N CYS A 421 -29.40 -1.46 3.38
CA CYS A 421 -30.68 -1.98 3.86
C CYS A 421 -30.57 -3.48 4.12
N HIS A 422 -31.52 -4.06 4.85
CA HIS A 422 -31.48 -5.48 5.23
C HIS A 422 -31.39 -6.42 4.03
N ALA A 423 -32.25 -6.23 3.01
CA ALA A 423 -32.26 -7.07 1.82
C ALA A 423 -30.94 -6.99 1.03
N LEU A 424 -30.41 -5.79 0.83
CA LEU A 424 -29.15 -5.60 0.10
C LEU A 424 -27.95 -6.09 0.91
N SER A 425 -27.98 -5.96 2.23
CA SER A 425 -26.96 -6.51 3.12
C SER A 425 -26.90 -8.04 3.02
N GLN A 426 -28.04 -8.72 2.99
CA GLN A 426 -28.11 -10.17 2.79
C GLN A 426 -27.56 -10.58 1.42
N ASP A 427 -27.96 -9.88 0.35
CA ASP A 427 -27.46 -10.15 -1.00
C ASP A 427 -25.95 -9.86 -1.10
N ALA A 428 -25.45 -8.81 -0.43
CA ALA A 428 -24.03 -8.47 -0.37
C ALA A 428 -23.22 -9.52 0.41
N GLN A 429 -23.72 -9.99 1.55
CA GLN A 429 -23.14 -11.09 2.31
C GLN A 429 -23.10 -12.37 1.46
N TYR A 430 -24.19 -12.70 0.76
CA TYR A 430 -24.21 -13.83 -0.15
C TYR A 430 -23.10 -13.72 -1.20
N VAL A 431 -23.00 -12.60 -1.92
CA VAL A 431 -21.97 -12.41 -2.95
C VAL A 431 -20.57 -12.46 -2.36
N PHE A 432 -20.30 -11.69 -1.30
CA PHE A 432 -18.97 -11.61 -0.67
C PHE A 432 -18.48 -12.98 -0.18
N PHE A 433 -19.29 -13.71 0.58
CA PHE A 433 -18.87 -14.97 1.17
C PHE A 433 -18.87 -16.15 0.19
N SER A 434 -19.70 -16.11 -0.87
CA SER A 434 -19.75 -17.19 -1.86
C SER A 434 -18.78 -17.04 -3.03
N SER A 435 -18.35 -15.81 -3.33
CA SER A 435 -17.53 -15.52 -4.51
C SER A 435 -16.03 -15.38 -4.21
N ASN A 436 -15.66 -15.27 -2.93
CA ASN A 436 -14.27 -15.15 -2.49
C ASN A 436 -13.80 -16.41 -1.75
N ARG A 437 -12.51 -16.71 -1.91
CA ARG A 437 -11.73 -17.65 -1.10
C ARG A 437 -11.21 -16.92 0.13
N PHE A 438 -11.55 -17.42 1.30
CA PHE A 438 -11.10 -16.87 2.57
C PHE A 438 -9.85 -17.59 3.04
N ILE A 439 -8.79 -16.83 3.27
CA ILE A 439 -7.49 -17.32 3.73
C ILE A 439 -7.30 -16.78 5.15
N ILE A 440 -7.39 -17.67 6.12
CA ILE A 440 -7.33 -17.33 7.53
C ILE A 440 -6.00 -17.81 8.06
N HIS A 441 -5.18 -16.90 8.57
CA HIS A 441 -3.87 -17.24 9.10
C HIS A 441 -3.62 -16.65 10.47
N ASP A 442 -2.99 -17.45 11.32
CA ASP A 442 -2.68 -17.10 12.71
C ASP A 442 -1.43 -16.21 12.84
N TYR A 443 -0.79 -15.96 11.71
CA TYR A 443 0.45 -15.24 11.60
C TYR A 443 0.29 -13.74 11.86
N LYS A 444 1.18 -13.16 12.69
CA LYS A 444 1.57 -11.75 12.58
C LYS A 444 2.49 -11.66 11.35
N ALA A 445 2.08 -10.95 10.32
CA ALA A 445 2.77 -10.72 9.05
C ALA A 445 4.17 -10.14 9.16
N ASP A 446 4.59 -9.69 10.34
CA ASP A 446 5.99 -9.42 10.60
C ASP A 446 6.81 -10.71 10.39
N ARG A 447 7.73 -10.66 9.41
CA ARG A 447 8.49 -11.81 8.87
C ARG A 447 9.45 -12.44 9.87
N THR A 448 9.48 -11.89 11.06
CA THR A 448 10.20 -12.30 12.24
C THR A 448 9.58 -13.57 12.86
N TRP A 449 9.74 -14.74 12.21
CA TRP A 449 9.91 -16.00 12.97
C TRP A 449 11.02 -15.85 14.00
N GLN A 450 11.99 -15.04 13.60
CA GLN A 450 12.90 -14.32 14.45
C GLN A 450 12.18 -13.07 14.94
N GLN A 451 11.23 -13.17 15.89
CA GLN A 451 11.29 -12.11 16.90
C GLN A 451 12.77 -12.10 17.23
N SER A 452 13.46 -11.03 16.85
CA SER A 452 14.56 -10.57 17.66
C SER A 452 13.90 -10.55 19.01
N ILE A 453 14.08 -11.67 19.72
CA ILE A 453 14.00 -11.76 21.15
C ILE A 453 14.53 -10.39 21.52
N PRO A 454 13.69 -9.48 22.06
CA PRO A 454 14.09 -8.10 22.30
C PRO A 454 15.53 -8.17 22.76
N VAL A 455 16.49 -7.41 22.23
CA VAL A 455 17.92 -7.70 22.48
C VAL A 455 18.23 -7.81 24.01
N SER A 456 17.31 -7.37 24.88
CA SER A 456 17.25 -7.63 26.32
C SER A 456 16.59 -8.94 26.83
N MET A 457 15.66 -9.59 26.14
CA MET A 457 15.17 -10.93 26.48
C MET A 457 16.27 -11.94 26.14
N THR A 458 16.66 -12.73 27.12
CA THR A 458 17.64 -13.79 26.87
C THR A 458 16.90 -14.98 26.26
N PRO A 459 17.59 -15.87 25.51
CA PRO A 459 17.00 -17.15 25.07
C PRO A 459 16.37 -17.98 26.21
N ARG A 460 16.69 -17.67 27.49
CA ARG A 460 16.07 -18.29 28.66
C ARG A 460 14.65 -17.78 28.94
N ASP A 461 14.30 -16.54 28.59
CA ASP A 461 12.96 -15.98 28.86
C ASP A 461 11.92 -16.49 27.87
N VAL A 462 12.34 -16.79 26.63
CA VAL A 462 11.49 -17.41 25.60
C VAL A 462 11.21 -18.90 25.90
N SER A 463 12.05 -19.53 26.73
CA SER A 463 11.94 -20.95 27.09
C SER A 463 10.84 -21.27 28.12
N LEU A 464 10.19 -20.26 28.71
CA LEU A 464 9.25 -20.48 29.82
C LEU A 464 7.82 -20.84 29.36
N SER A 465 7.45 -20.54 28.12
CA SER A 465 6.15 -20.93 27.55
C SER A 465 6.34 -21.95 26.43
N ASN A 466 6.60 -23.21 26.79
CA ASN A 466 6.54 -24.37 25.88
C ASN A 466 5.09 -24.70 25.43
N SER A 467 4.27 -23.67 25.24
CA SER A 467 2.87 -23.75 24.88
C SER A 467 2.56 -22.71 23.83
N TYR A 468 1.59 -23.06 22.98
CA TYR A 468 1.00 -22.15 22.02
C TYR A 468 0.46 -20.90 22.76
N PRO A 469 0.75 -19.68 22.26
CA PRO A 469 0.56 -18.46 23.05
C PRO A 469 -0.91 -18.06 23.26
N ASP A 470 -1.85 -18.65 22.53
CA ASP A 470 -3.25 -18.25 22.56
C ASP A 470 -4.18 -19.37 23.01
N GLN A 471 -5.34 -18.99 23.56
CA GLN A 471 -6.31 -19.98 24.04
C GLN A 471 -7.13 -20.63 22.91
N ARG A 472 -7.06 -20.10 21.69
CA ARG A 472 -7.83 -20.54 20.51
C ARG A 472 -7.10 -20.17 19.23
N PHE A 473 -7.31 -20.96 18.18
CA PHE A 473 -6.86 -20.57 16.85
C PHE A 473 -7.66 -19.39 16.31
N ILE A 474 -7.01 -18.56 15.50
CA ILE A 474 -7.62 -17.38 14.89
C ILE A 474 -8.84 -17.69 14.00
N VAL A 475 -8.92 -18.91 13.44
CA VAL A 475 -10.09 -19.36 12.67
C VAL A 475 -11.36 -19.41 13.51
N SER A 476 -11.24 -19.73 14.80
CA SER A 476 -12.38 -19.73 15.71
C SER A 476 -12.95 -18.33 15.90
N GLU A 477 -12.08 -17.34 16.07
CA GLU A 477 -12.46 -15.93 16.16
C GLU A 477 -13.11 -15.46 14.85
N PHE A 478 -12.48 -15.75 13.71
CA PHE A 478 -13.02 -15.39 12.42
C PHE A 478 -14.44 -15.94 12.20
N LEU A 479 -14.64 -17.24 12.39
CA LEU A 479 -15.92 -17.88 12.07
C LEU A 479 -17.01 -17.62 13.12
N ARG A 480 -16.67 -17.39 14.39
CA ARG A 480 -17.68 -17.15 15.44
C ARG A 480 -17.99 -15.66 15.66
N GLU A 481 -17.02 -14.77 15.45
CA GLU A 481 -17.13 -13.37 15.87
C GLU A 481 -17.11 -12.39 14.70
N VAL A 482 -16.43 -12.73 13.58
CA VAL A 482 -16.28 -11.82 12.43
C VAL A 482 -17.32 -12.09 11.35
N VAL A 483 -17.55 -13.36 11.02
CA VAL A 483 -18.52 -13.75 9.99
C VAL A 483 -19.93 -13.78 10.59
N PRO A 484 -20.90 -13.02 10.03
CA PRO A 484 -22.29 -13.14 10.46
C PRO A 484 -22.78 -14.58 10.33
N GLU A 485 -23.45 -15.11 11.35
CA GLU A 485 -23.87 -16.51 11.39
C GLU A 485 -24.65 -16.97 10.13
N PRO A 486 -25.62 -16.20 9.59
CA PRO A 486 -26.33 -16.57 8.36
C PRO A 486 -25.41 -16.68 7.13
N ALA A 487 -24.29 -15.96 7.12
CA ALA A 487 -23.36 -15.93 6.02
C ALA A 487 -22.38 -17.12 6.01
N LEU A 488 -22.26 -17.88 7.11
CA LEU A 488 -21.42 -19.08 7.19
C LEU A 488 -21.83 -20.13 6.14
N ALA A 489 -23.13 -20.24 5.86
CA ALA A 489 -23.66 -21.13 4.82
C ALA A 489 -23.33 -20.68 3.39
N HIS A 490 -22.86 -19.44 3.22
CA HIS A 490 -22.46 -18.89 1.93
C HIS A 490 -20.99 -19.13 1.61
N ILE A 491 -20.14 -19.40 2.61
CA ILE A 491 -18.73 -19.72 2.40
C ILE A 491 -18.61 -20.96 1.49
N ARG A 492 -17.86 -20.81 0.40
CA ARG A 492 -17.59 -21.89 -0.57
C ARG A 492 -16.15 -22.39 -0.50
N TYR A 493 -15.22 -21.53 -0.09
CA TYR A 493 -13.82 -21.90 -0.01
C TYR A 493 -13.19 -21.27 1.23
N LEU A 494 -12.66 -22.13 2.09
CA LEU A 494 -11.95 -21.76 3.31
C LEU A 494 -10.56 -22.40 3.32
N GLU A 495 -9.53 -21.57 3.45
CA GLU A 495 -8.14 -21.96 3.61
C GLU A 495 -7.63 -21.53 4.98
N LEU A 496 -7.16 -22.50 5.75
CA LEU A 496 -6.67 -22.30 7.10
C LEU A 496 -5.17 -22.52 7.10
N VAL A 497 -4.43 -21.46 7.42
CA VAL A 497 -2.99 -21.42 7.33
C VAL A 497 -2.38 -21.32 8.73
N PHE A 498 -1.60 -22.32 9.07
CA PHE A 498 -0.87 -22.43 10.32
C PHE A 498 0.61 -22.11 10.08
N PRO A 499 1.18 -21.20 10.86
CA PRO A 499 2.63 -21.01 11.01
C PRO A 499 3.46 -22.32 11.12
N PRO A 500 4.72 -22.38 10.65
CA PRO A 500 5.74 -23.36 11.07
C PRO A 500 6.06 -23.20 12.55
N TYR A 501 5.11 -23.51 13.43
CA TYR A 501 5.39 -23.59 14.85
C TYR A 501 6.48 -24.64 15.10
N PRO A 502 7.52 -24.34 15.88
CA PRO A 502 8.43 -25.35 16.41
C PRO A 502 7.66 -26.48 17.11
N ALA A 503 8.19 -27.70 17.07
CA ALA A 503 7.55 -28.89 17.65
C ALA A 503 7.10 -28.70 19.10
N GLN A 504 7.86 -27.92 19.88
CA GLN A 504 7.63 -27.66 21.30
C GLN A 504 6.54 -26.62 21.54
N THR A 505 6.26 -25.76 20.55
CA THR A 505 5.25 -24.68 20.63
C THR A 505 3.91 -25.06 20.00
N TRP A 506 3.86 -26.17 19.25
CA TRP A 506 2.59 -26.70 18.74
C TRP A 506 1.65 -27.01 19.91
N PRO A 507 0.38 -26.59 19.85
CA PRO A 507 -0.57 -26.88 20.91
C PRO A 507 -0.78 -28.39 21.04
N ARG A 508 -0.69 -28.89 22.28
CA ARG A 508 -0.90 -30.30 22.61
C ARG A 508 -2.37 -30.67 22.51
N THR A 509 -2.70 -31.96 22.53
CA THR A 509 -4.09 -32.45 22.39
C THR A 509 -5.07 -31.87 23.43
N ASP A 510 -4.58 -31.63 24.65
CA ASP A 510 -5.29 -31.10 25.82
C ASP A 510 -5.21 -29.56 25.93
N ASP A 511 -4.39 -28.93 25.10
CA ASP A 511 -4.23 -27.47 25.03
C ASP A 511 -5.60 -26.78 24.81
N PRO A 512 -5.85 -25.64 25.47
CA PRO A 512 -7.07 -24.86 25.26
C PRO A 512 -7.40 -24.63 23.77
N ALA A 513 -6.39 -24.34 22.93
CA ALA A 513 -6.61 -24.07 21.52
C ALA A 513 -7.09 -25.31 20.75
N MET A 514 -6.59 -26.49 21.11
CA MET A 514 -7.04 -27.75 20.53
C MET A 514 -8.41 -28.19 21.02
N ARG A 515 -8.78 -27.84 22.27
CA ARG A 515 -10.15 -28.03 22.77
C ARG A 515 -11.13 -27.12 22.04
N ASP A 516 -10.79 -25.85 21.89
CA ASP A 516 -11.61 -24.90 21.14
C ASP A 516 -11.73 -25.29 19.66
N TRP A 517 -10.65 -25.74 19.02
CA TRP A 517 -10.69 -26.25 17.64
C TRP A 517 -11.69 -27.39 17.45
N ARG A 518 -11.69 -28.38 18.36
CA ARG A 518 -12.66 -29.48 18.33
C ARG A 518 -14.09 -28.98 18.50
N SER A 519 -14.31 -28.05 19.44
CA SER A 519 -15.60 -27.40 19.66
C SER A 519 -16.05 -26.58 18.44
N LEU A 520 -15.13 -25.90 17.75
CA LEU A 520 -15.43 -25.15 16.53
C LEU A 520 -15.89 -26.10 15.43
N VAL A 521 -15.14 -27.16 15.16
CA VAL A 521 -15.49 -28.12 14.10
C VAL A 521 -16.84 -28.78 14.37
N GLU A 522 -17.17 -29.10 15.62
CA GLU A 522 -18.49 -29.59 16.01
C GLU A 522 -19.58 -28.55 15.76
N TRP A 523 -19.36 -27.31 16.16
CA TRP A 523 -20.30 -26.21 15.92
C TRP A 523 -20.55 -25.94 14.44
N LEU A 524 -19.53 -26.04 13.57
CA LEU A 524 -19.63 -25.78 12.13
C LEU A 524 -20.53 -26.78 11.38
N GLN A 525 -20.74 -27.98 11.93
CA GLN A 525 -21.52 -29.07 11.29
C GLN A 525 -22.91 -28.61 10.86
N ASN A 526 -23.54 -27.75 11.66
CA ASN A 526 -24.92 -27.29 11.44
C ASN A 526 -25.01 -25.85 10.92
N LYS A 527 -23.87 -25.21 10.65
CA LYS A 527 -23.82 -23.78 10.24
C LYS A 527 -23.34 -23.59 8.81
N MET A 528 -22.50 -24.49 8.30
CA MET A 528 -21.94 -24.40 6.95
C MET A 528 -22.65 -25.29 5.95
N ASN A 529 -22.63 -24.88 4.68
CA ASN A 529 -23.07 -25.72 3.57
C ASN A 529 -21.91 -26.65 3.13
N LEU A 530 -21.67 -27.71 3.90
CA LEU A 530 -20.56 -28.64 3.70
C LEU A 530 -20.52 -29.24 2.27
N PRO A 531 -21.65 -29.64 1.64
CA PRO A 531 -21.68 -30.10 0.25
C PRO A 531 -21.15 -29.14 -0.81
N ARG A 532 -20.99 -27.85 -0.46
CA ARG A 532 -20.45 -26.82 -1.35
C ARG A 532 -19.18 -26.17 -0.81
N LEU A 533 -18.61 -26.70 0.27
CA LEU A 533 -17.42 -26.17 0.92
C LEU A 533 -16.17 -26.94 0.48
N THR A 534 -15.19 -26.20 -0.01
CA THR A 534 -13.80 -26.64 -0.15
C THR A 534 -13.01 -26.16 1.07
N LEU A 535 -12.41 -27.09 1.81
CA LEU A 535 -11.55 -26.79 2.95
C LEU A 535 -10.09 -27.13 2.62
N LYS A 536 -9.18 -26.17 2.74
CA LYS A 536 -7.74 -26.37 2.59
C LYS A 536 -7.04 -26.10 3.92
N LEU A 537 -6.26 -27.05 4.40
CA LEU A 537 -5.37 -26.87 5.55
C LEU A 537 -3.93 -26.76 5.09
N VAL A 538 -3.24 -25.70 5.52
CA VAL A 538 -1.84 -25.44 5.20
C VAL A 538 -1.07 -25.28 6.49
N VAL A 539 -0.09 -26.15 6.76
CA VAL A 539 0.99 -25.86 7.69
C VAL A 539 2.15 -25.36 6.86
N VAL A 540 2.58 -24.14 7.15
CA VAL A 540 3.65 -23.49 6.40
C VAL A 540 4.98 -24.16 6.76
N ASP A 541 5.84 -24.30 5.77
CA ASP A 541 7.14 -24.91 5.91
C ASP A 541 8.20 -23.82 6.13
N GLY A 542 8.86 -23.87 7.30
CA GLY A 542 9.88 -22.91 7.71
C GLY A 542 11.12 -22.88 6.82
N SER A 543 11.34 -23.93 6.01
CA SER A 543 12.48 -24.00 5.08
C SER A 543 12.35 -23.06 3.87
N ASN A 544 11.15 -22.53 3.58
CA ASN A 544 10.93 -21.66 2.43
C ASN A 544 11.48 -20.23 2.60
N GLY A 545 11.95 -19.86 3.80
CA GLY A 545 12.51 -18.53 4.09
C GLY A 545 13.91 -18.27 3.55
N GLY A 546 14.57 -19.26 2.93
CA GLY A 546 15.91 -19.14 2.37
C GLY A 546 16.94 -20.06 3.05
N PRO A 547 18.21 -20.06 2.59
CA PRO A 547 19.24 -21.03 2.98
C PRO A 547 19.74 -20.94 4.43
N LYS A 548 19.14 -20.09 5.29
CA LYS A 548 19.34 -20.20 6.73
C LYS A 548 18.60 -21.46 7.16
N ALA A 549 19.36 -22.52 7.41
CA ALA A 549 18.85 -23.84 7.73
C ALA A 549 17.71 -23.70 8.74
N ALA A 550 16.56 -24.33 8.45
CA ALA A 550 15.57 -24.61 9.48
C ALA A 550 16.30 -25.12 10.74
N PRO A 551 15.81 -24.91 11.95
CA PRO A 551 16.43 -25.51 13.13
C PRO A 551 16.60 -27.02 12.91
N GLU A 552 17.73 -27.58 13.36
CA GLU A 552 17.86 -29.04 13.46
C GLU A 552 16.80 -29.53 14.43
N ILE A 553 16.03 -30.51 14.00
CA ILE A 553 15.03 -31.16 14.85
C ILE A 553 15.43 -32.61 15.06
N THR A 554 15.08 -33.14 16.22
CA THR A 554 15.25 -34.55 16.57
C THR A 554 14.17 -35.41 15.91
N THR A 555 14.36 -36.73 15.88
CA THR A 555 13.31 -37.65 15.40
C THR A 555 12.06 -37.56 16.26
N GLU A 556 12.23 -37.42 17.58
CA GLU A 556 11.16 -37.27 18.56
C GLU A 556 10.35 -35.99 18.34
N GLU A 557 11.01 -34.89 17.98
CA GLU A 557 10.33 -33.64 17.61
C GLU A 557 9.55 -33.79 16.30
N GLY A 558 10.12 -34.51 15.32
CA GLY A 558 9.40 -34.87 14.09
C GLY A 558 8.16 -35.73 14.37
N ASP A 559 8.25 -36.68 15.30
CA ASP A 559 7.12 -37.50 15.74
C ASP A 559 6.06 -36.67 16.47
N ALA A 560 6.50 -35.73 17.32
CA ALA A 560 5.62 -34.78 18.01
C ALA A 560 4.87 -33.88 17.01
N LEU A 561 5.54 -33.39 15.96
CA LEU A 561 4.92 -32.65 14.87
C LEU A 561 3.89 -33.50 14.11
N MET A 562 4.24 -34.74 13.76
CA MET A 562 3.29 -35.66 13.11
C MET A 562 2.07 -35.92 14.00
N LYS A 563 2.26 -36.05 15.32
CA LYS A 563 1.15 -36.17 16.27
C LYS A 563 0.29 -34.92 16.29
N ALA A 564 0.88 -33.73 16.34
CA ALA A 564 0.15 -32.47 16.26
C ALA A 564 -0.67 -32.33 14.97
N TYR A 565 -0.12 -32.76 13.82
CA TYR A 565 -0.85 -32.76 12.55
C TYR A 565 -2.07 -33.69 12.59
N LYS A 566 -1.93 -34.87 13.19
CA LYS A 566 -3.05 -35.79 13.38
C LYS A 566 -4.09 -35.22 14.32
N ASP A 567 -3.67 -34.60 15.42
CA ASP A 567 -4.59 -33.98 16.38
C ASP A 567 -5.37 -32.82 15.74
N LEU A 568 -4.72 -32.02 14.89
CA LEU A 568 -5.35 -30.94 14.10
C LEU A 568 -6.40 -31.48 13.12
N LEU A 569 -6.13 -32.62 12.48
CA LEU A 569 -7.04 -33.23 11.50
C LEU A 569 -8.14 -34.07 12.14
N GLN A 570 -7.94 -34.57 13.36
CA GLN A 570 -8.83 -35.52 14.04
C GLN A 570 -10.32 -35.15 14.03
N PRO A 571 -10.76 -33.89 14.23
CA PRO A 571 -12.19 -33.57 14.23
C PRO A 571 -12.80 -33.44 12.82
N ILE A 572 -11.98 -33.24 11.78
CA ILE A 572 -12.43 -32.91 10.40
C ILE A 572 -13.14 -34.07 9.66
N PRO A 573 -12.78 -35.36 9.84
CA PRO A 573 -13.53 -36.47 9.24
C PRO A 573 -15.05 -36.39 9.47
N ARG A 574 -15.51 -35.81 10.60
CA ARG A 574 -16.93 -35.58 10.86
C ARG A 574 -17.59 -34.65 9.83
N LEU A 575 -16.88 -33.61 9.38
CA LEU A 575 -17.35 -32.74 8.30
C LEU A 575 -17.43 -33.51 6.97
N ALA A 576 -16.48 -34.39 6.70
CA ALA A 576 -16.46 -35.21 5.49
C ALA A 576 -17.62 -36.22 5.44
N GLU A 577 -17.96 -36.83 6.58
CA GLU A 577 -19.13 -37.69 6.76
C GLU A 577 -20.45 -36.94 6.48
N LEU A 578 -20.51 -35.66 6.88
CA LEU A 578 -21.65 -34.77 6.62
C LEU A 578 -21.64 -34.13 5.22
N GLY A 579 -20.75 -34.59 4.34
CA GLY A 579 -20.78 -34.21 2.93
C GLY A 579 -19.84 -33.08 2.53
N LEU A 580 -18.77 -32.77 3.28
CA LEU A 580 -17.74 -31.80 2.85
C LEU A 580 -17.34 -32.02 1.39
N ALA A 581 -17.42 -30.99 0.53
CA ALA A 581 -17.26 -31.17 -0.91
C ALA A 581 -15.85 -31.63 -1.27
N GLN A 582 -14.84 -30.94 -0.76
CA GLN A 582 -13.42 -31.19 -1.04
C GLN A 582 -12.57 -30.85 0.17
N PHE A 583 -11.48 -31.60 0.35
CA PHE A 583 -10.50 -31.35 1.40
C PHE A 583 -9.07 -31.48 0.87
N TYR A 584 -8.23 -30.48 1.16
CA TYR A 584 -6.82 -30.48 0.77
C TYR A 584 -5.91 -30.27 1.98
N ALA A 585 -4.80 -30.99 2.05
CA ALA A 585 -3.85 -30.92 3.18
C ALA A 585 -2.43 -30.67 2.68
N HIS A 586 -1.85 -29.53 3.05
CA HIS A 586 -0.49 -29.12 2.71
C HIS A 586 0.32 -29.02 4.00
N PHE A 587 1.16 -30.02 4.27
CA PHE A 587 1.97 -30.10 5.48
C PHE A 587 3.43 -30.33 5.10
N PRO A 588 4.40 -29.71 5.79
CA PRO A 588 5.81 -30.06 5.60
C PRO A 588 6.05 -31.49 6.07
N TYR A 589 7.12 -32.10 5.56
CA TYR A 589 7.52 -33.41 6.03
C TYR A 589 8.10 -33.27 7.44
N PRO A 590 7.50 -33.87 8.50
CA PRO A 590 7.85 -33.55 9.88
C PRO A 590 9.31 -33.80 10.25
N TRP A 591 9.99 -34.70 9.55
CA TRP A 591 11.38 -35.07 9.83
C TRP A 591 12.37 -34.39 8.87
N GLU A 592 11.94 -33.46 8.01
CA GLU A 592 12.80 -32.81 7.00
C GLU A 592 14.03 -32.13 7.61
N GLY A 593 13.91 -31.58 8.83
CA GLY A 593 15.01 -30.93 9.53
C GLY A 593 15.96 -31.86 10.29
N THR A 594 15.70 -33.18 10.35
CA THR A 594 16.55 -34.15 11.07
C THR A 594 17.92 -34.32 10.42
N PRO A 595 18.98 -34.63 11.19
CA PRO A 595 20.32 -34.86 10.65
C PRO A 595 20.35 -35.88 9.50
N GLU A 596 19.63 -36.99 9.64
CA GLU A 596 19.54 -38.06 8.63
C GLU A 596 18.91 -37.53 7.33
N CYS A 597 17.82 -36.76 7.45
CA CYS A 597 17.14 -36.18 6.30
C CYS A 597 18.01 -35.12 5.61
N ARG A 598 18.78 -34.33 6.36
CA ARG A 598 19.74 -33.36 5.80
C ARG A 598 20.85 -34.03 5.02
N VAL A 599 21.41 -35.12 5.55
CA VAL A 599 22.42 -35.93 4.82
C VAL A 599 21.80 -36.42 3.50
N ARG A 600 20.61 -37.02 3.55
CA ARG A 600 19.88 -37.48 2.36
C ARG A 600 19.58 -36.33 1.39
N GLN A 601 19.31 -35.13 1.88
CA GLN A 601 18.98 -33.95 1.07
C GLN A 601 20.19 -33.42 0.31
N LYS A 602 21.37 -33.46 0.93
CA LYS A 602 22.65 -33.15 0.25
C LYS A 602 22.93 -34.14 -0.88
N GLU A 603 22.61 -35.41 -0.69
CA GLU A 603 22.82 -36.47 -1.69
C GLU A 603 21.79 -36.43 -2.84
N ARG A 604 20.52 -36.11 -2.53
CA ARG A 604 19.40 -36.14 -3.48
C ARG A 604 18.44 -34.98 -3.26
N ARG A 605 18.69 -33.82 -3.87
CA ARG A 605 17.84 -32.63 -3.69
C ARG A 605 16.32 -32.86 -3.89
N SER A 606 15.90 -33.92 -4.59
CA SER A 606 14.49 -34.23 -4.87
C SER A 606 13.81 -35.26 -3.97
N TRP A 607 14.50 -35.90 -3.00
CA TRP A 607 13.89 -37.03 -2.24
C TRP A 607 12.72 -36.59 -1.33
N VAL A 608 12.73 -35.35 -0.85
CA VAL A 608 11.70 -34.80 0.04
C VAL A 608 10.35 -34.70 -0.67
N TRP A 609 10.35 -34.47 -1.98
CA TRP A 609 9.12 -34.26 -2.76
C TRP A 609 8.18 -35.47 -2.76
N PRO A 610 8.66 -36.69 -3.07
CA PRO A 610 7.87 -37.91 -2.89
C PRO A 610 7.28 -38.06 -1.48
N GLU A 611 8.05 -37.74 -0.43
CA GLU A 611 7.59 -37.89 0.96
C GLU A 611 6.52 -36.85 1.33
N LYS A 612 6.69 -35.58 0.93
CA LYS A 612 5.67 -34.54 1.08
C LYS A 612 4.38 -34.93 0.34
N LYS A 613 4.50 -35.44 -0.88
CA LYS A 613 3.35 -35.93 -1.67
C LYS A 613 2.68 -37.13 -1.00
N ALA A 614 3.44 -38.10 -0.52
CA ALA A 614 2.91 -39.27 0.18
C ALA A 614 2.22 -38.89 1.49
N LEU A 615 2.80 -37.95 2.26
CA LEU A 615 2.21 -37.40 3.46
C LEU A 615 0.86 -36.73 3.14
N LYS A 616 0.83 -35.81 2.18
CA LYS A 616 -0.39 -35.18 1.71
C LYS A 616 -1.48 -36.20 1.38
N CYS A 617 -1.19 -37.17 0.50
CA CYS A 617 -2.16 -38.20 0.12
C CYS A 617 -2.70 -38.96 1.35
N ARG A 618 -1.83 -39.28 2.31
CA ARG A 618 -2.22 -39.98 3.55
C ARG A 618 -3.11 -39.13 4.46
N LEU A 619 -2.82 -37.85 4.62
CA LEU A 619 -3.61 -36.93 5.44
C LEU A 619 -4.98 -36.64 4.79
N GLU A 620 -5.02 -36.44 3.47
CA GLU A 620 -6.27 -36.24 2.74
C GLU A 620 -7.14 -37.50 2.75
N ARG A 621 -6.56 -38.69 2.59
CA ARG A 621 -7.27 -39.97 2.76
C ARG A 621 -7.79 -40.18 4.18
N TYR A 622 -7.04 -39.75 5.19
CA TYR A 622 -7.48 -39.82 6.58
C TYR A 622 -8.78 -39.02 6.80
N VAL A 623 -8.89 -37.83 6.22
CA VAL A 623 -10.08 -36.98 6.33
C VAL A 623 -11.21 -37.44 5.42
N MET A 624 -10.94 -37.64 4.13
CA MET A 624 -11.97 -37.93 3.13
C MET A 624 -12.38 -39.40 3.08
N ARG A 625 -11.61 -40.30 3.71
CA ARG A 625 -11.84 -41.75 3.73
C ARG A 625 -12.10 -42.28 2.31
N GLY A 626 -13.16 -43.07 2.13
CA GLY A 626 -13.55 -43.63 0.82
C GLY A 626 -13.88 -42.60 -0.25
N ARG A 627 -14.09 -41.33 0.11
CA ARG A 627 -14.36 -40.24 -0.85
C ARG A 627 -13.10 -39.61 -1.44
N TYR A 628 -11.92 -39.96 -0.95
CA TYR A 628 -10.66 -39.39 -1.44
C TYR A 628 -10.48 -39.61 -2.95
N GLU A 629 -10.70 -40.82 -3.45
CA GLU A 629 -10.53 -41.09 -4.89
C GLU A 629 -11.57 -40.32 -5.72
N SER A 630 -12.80 -40.13 -5.21
CA SER A 630 -13.83 -39.32 -5.88
C SER A 630 -13.52 -37.82 -5.94
N GLN A 631 -12.63 -37.33 -5.06
CA GLN A 631 -12.19 -35.93 -5.08
C GLN A 631 -11.34 -35.64 -6.32
N TYR A 632 -10.55 -36.62 -6.76
CA TYR A 632 -9.67 -36.53 -7.93
C TYR A 632 -10.25 -37.21 -9.18
N ALA A 633 -11.34 -37.96 -9.02
CA ALA A 633 -12.15 -38.42 -10.13
C ALA A 633 -12.62 -37.24 -10.99
N ASP A 634 -12.91 -37.52 -12.26
CA ASP A 634 -13.38 -36.55 -13.25
C ASP A 634 -12.37 -35.45 -13.63
N GLY A 635 -11.09 -35.65 -13.32
CA GLY A 635 -10.04 -34.68 -13.67
C GLY A 635 -10.11 -33.38 -12.87
N LYS A 636 -10.80 -33.38 -11.71
CA LYS A 636 -10.79 -32.25 -10.77
C LYS A 636 -9.36 -31.97 -10.36
N LYS A 637 -8.90 -30.76 -10.69
CA LYS A 637 -7.57 -30.29 -10.31
C LYS A 637 -7.61 -29.73 -8.90
N GLU A 638 -6.47 -29.82 -8.24
CA GLU A 638 -6.24 -29.08 -7.02
C GLU A 638 -6.41 -27.58 -7.27
N PRO A 639 -6.97 -26.83 -6.31
CA PRO A 639 -7.08 -25.39 -6.41
C PRO A 639 -5.73 -24.74 -6.69
N VAL A 640 -5.76 -23.66 -7.47
CA VAL A 640 -4.57 -22.84 -7.74
C VAL A 640 -3.96 -22.37 -6.42
N ALA A 641 -2.63 -22.25 -6.40
CA ALA A 641 -1.88 -21.68 -5.29
C ALA A 641 -2.51 -20.36 -4.83
N SER A 642 -2.69 -20.19 -3.51
CA SER A 642 -3.23 -18.95 -2.96
C SER A 642 -2.19 -17.83 -3.00
N ASP A 643 -2.66 -16.63 -2.70
CA ASP A 643 -1.82 -15.46 -2.50
C ASP A 643 -0.84 -15.70 -1.36
N TRP A 644 -1.26 -16.50 -0.37
CA TRP A 644 -0.40 -16.96 0.70
C TRP A 644 0.75 -17.84 0.19
N ASP A 645 0.43 -18.88 -0.60
CA ASP A 645 1.44 -19.77 -1.21
C ASP A 645 2.50 -18.93 -1.97
N MET A 646 2.06 -17.91 -2.72
CA MET A 646 2.95 -17.04 -3.49
C MET A 646 3.82 -16.11 -2.64
N MET A 647 3.36 -15.69 -1.48
CA MET A 647 4.12 -14.80 -0.60
C MET A 647 5.30 -15.47 0.08
N TYR A 648 5.19 -16.76 0.36
CA TYR A 648 6.16 -17.48 1.21
C TYR A 648 6.90 -18.60 0.48
N LEU A 649 6.35 -19.20 -0.58
CA LEU A 649 6.98 -20.34 -1.26
C LEU A 649 7.92 -19.93 -2.40
N ARG A 650 8.01 -18.65 -2.76
CA ARG A 650 8.61 -18.19 -4.03
C ARG A 650 10.14 -17.98 -4.12
N PRO A 651 11.03 -18.32 -3.18
CA PRO A 651 12.42 -18.49 -3.59
C PRO A 651 12.62 -19.71 -4.49
N PHE A 652 11.66 -20.66 -4.57
CA PHE A 652 11.75 -21.83 -5.45
C PHE A 652 10.42 -22.10 -6.17
N PRO A 653 10.39 -22.10 -7.52
CA PRO A 653 9.18 -22.42 -8.25
C PRO A 653 8.82 -23.89 -8.05
N TRP A 654 7.57 -24.13 -7.67
CA TRP A 654 6.97 -25.46 -7.66
C TRP A 654 6.56 -25.90 -9.06
N TYR A 655 7.48 -26.02 -10.03
CA TYR A 655 7.25 -26.68 -11.33
C TYR A 655 8.55 -27.16 -11.96
#